data_AF-A0A3A0CWK4-F1
#
_entry.id   AF-A0A3A0CWK4-F1
#
_cell.length_a   1.000
_cell.length_b   1.000
_cell.length_c   1.000
_cell.angle_alpha   90.00
_cell.angle_beta   90.00
_cell.angle_gamma   90.00
#
_symmetry.space_group_name_H-M   'P 1'
#
loop_
_entity.id
_entity.type
_entity.pdbx_description
1 polymer ?
#
loop_
_entity_poly.entity_id
_entity_poly.type
_entity_poly.pdbx_seq_one_letter_code
_entity_poly.pdbx_strand_id
1 'polypeptide(L)'
;MSREDQRRKIMKSTECRRHLRWISTGAILCAASLAQGSTIYVDDDASPGGDGRSWQGVVADLQAALAIANADAEVDEIRIAGGTYRPAGPGGDRSASFLPRAGLALRGGYAGVGAADPDERDIAAYETILSGDLNGDDGADFANREDNTFQLLTVSVDDVLIEGLSVYGAEDSGGSFTDVRGSVEKCTFYENRGTSGAAIVVSAWDEDGFTIEDCRFFRNHSMYSGGALSIHGYVLVNRCLAVQNSAGNAGGAIVVGSYEPVLRDSVFVGNSASRGGCILIDDAGLTAVGCVFAGNYAELEGGACQYYEAQFHIINCIFVGNKANQGGALFAWCDGSTRATNCSIVENVANVTGGASLSSCDWYRSDVVNCILWGNQDDDGINESAQISGPANPPPPDGSGVNYCDVQGLTGQLGGTDNIGAAPLFKASLTGQWSGNGVFDAAAMQTTFTDATASWMPGQWIGAFLNPSTAQARQSLIIGNTSNAITVWGDFESMGVAGATYKILDIHIEPSSLCVDGGDPLFSPVAGGETDLDGEPRVAGCRVDIGVDELPAGQAIHPDSDLDGVADNCDNCRFIANADQTDTDADWRGQPCDNCPNNYNPSQSDIDNDSLGDACDNCPAHANIDQADGDSDGVGDACDNCLTTANANQANSDGDSRGDACDNCPYVASEDFTDGDGDGVGNACDNCPAAANANQINSDSDSRGDACDNCPTVSNSNQFDSDGDMVGDACDNCPAVYNPNQSNFDSDRFGDACDACAIDPMGDEIARLTAPDAAAQDRFGYSVSISGSTLVAGAYGDDGPFVDTGSAHVFVEMDGTWVHQAHLTAPDASASDYFGISSAVCGDVVAVGSEGDDDLGANAGAVYIFVRSGGAWSLGQKITAPDGAAGDNFGRSVSLEGDTLVVGAYQDDDAYINAGSAYVFVRTDGGWDLQQKLTAYDAEAGDWFGFSAALSADTLIVGSNEDDDLGSASGSAYIYVREGENWTYQAKLTAADGAPADLFGFAVALHGDMAVVGAHLDDDHGSASGSAYVFRRTEGAWSQVGKLTAVDAVVGEYFGQSVATNGEAICVGSARSVYFFPTGDETGVQQLSATFHSSLQSSFGAFVSISGIRALVGYHRDSAFGPLAGAAYVIPIGGFDSDADDVPGPCDNCPDYSNPDQADADGDGAGDVCDTCPNRRPGDVNGDSFVNGGDVARFVEVLFNPQSATNDELCAANLNEDSDVNVLDIPAVVAVLLVQ
;
A
#
# COMPACT_ATOMS: atom_id res chain seq x y z
N MET A 1 -29.66 41.42 18.31
CA MET A 1 -28.45 40.93 18.99
C MET A 1 -28.70 39.47 19.29
N SER A 2 -28.38 38.61 18.31
CA SER A 2 -28.52 37.15 18.38
C SER A 2 -27.16 36.51 18.71
N ARG A 3 -27.17 35.19 18.96
CA ARG A 3 -25.97 34.41 19.29
C ARG A 3 -24.96 34.29 18.13
N GLU A 4 -25.27 34.74 16.92
CA GLU A 4 -24.37 34.63 15.75
C GLU A 4 -23.20 35.63 15.77
N ASP A 5 -23.35 36.81 16.37
CA ASP A 5 -22.29 37.83 16.40
C ASP A 5 -21.10 37.48 17.32
N GLN A 6 -21.19 36.43 18.15
CA GLN A 6 -20.06 35.94 18.95
C GLN A 6 -19.26 34.81 18.28
N ARG A 7 -19.81 34.08 17.31
CA ARG A 7 -19.04 33.05 16.57
C ARG A 7 -18.06 33.64 15.56
N ARG A 8 -18.30 34.85 15.05
CA ARG A 8 -17.54 35.44 13.93
C ARG A 8 -16.22 36.16 14.32
N LYS A 9 -15.58 35.76 15.43
CA LYS A 9 -14.34 36.38 15.95
C LYS A 9 -13.26 35.41 16.47
N ILE A 10 -13.45 34.09 16.35
CA ILE A 10 -12.47 33.07 16.79
C ILE A 10 -12.19 32.07 15.65
N MET A 11 -11.94 32.58 14.43
CA MET A 11 -11.45 31.83 13.27
C MET A 11 -10.64 32.79 12.38
N LYS A 12 -9.40 33.09 12.78
CA LYS A 12 -8.40 33.88 12.02
C LYS A 12 -6.95 33.71 12.55
N SER A 13 -6.56 32.53 13.04
CA SER A 13 -5.19 32.32 13.54
C SER A 13 -4.66 30.88 13.61
N THR A 14 -5.08 29.96 12.72
CA THR A 14 -4.66 28.53 12.83
C THR A 14 -4.16 27.85 11.55
N GLU A 15 -4.21 28.48 10.37
CA GLU A 15 -3.67 27.93 9.11
C GLU A 15 -2.33 28.59 8.74
N CYS A 16 -1.27 28.34 9.52
CA CYS A 16 0.07 28.87 9.20
C CYS A 16 1.25 28.13 9.87
N ARG A 17 1.13 26.83 10.19
CA ARG A 17 2.25 25.94 10.59
C ARG A 17 1.93 24.49 10.20
N ARG A 18 2.96 23.73 9.78
CA ARG A 18 2.93 22.42 9.07
C ARG A 18 2.46 22.60 7.61
N HIS A 19 3.21 22.29 6.55
CA HIS A 19 4.45 21.52 6.40
C HIS A 19 5.62 22.30 5.75
N LEU A 20 6.85 21.98 6.17
CA LEU A 20 8.21 22.24 5.63
C LEU A 20 9.15 21.88 6.82
N ARG A 21 10.23 21.09 6.76
CA ARG A 21 11.08 20.54 5.68
C ARG A 21 11.76 19.23 6.19
N TRP A 22 12.66 18.52 5.52
CA TRP A 22 14.04 18.87 5.07
C TRP A 22 14.51 17.83 4.03
N ILE A 23 15.43 18.09 3.09
CA ILE A 23 16.84 18.47 3.27
C ILE A 23 17.32 19.54 2.25
N SER A 24 18.24 20.42 2.68
CA SER A 24 19.38 20.89 1.87
C SER A 24 20.35 21.78 2.68
N THR A 25 21.64 21.45 2.61
CA THR A 25 22.77 22.30 3.02
C THR A 25 23.05 23.41 1.99
N GLY A 26 23.50 24.62 2.31
CA GLY A 26 23.73 25.18 3.66
C GLY A 26 24.23 26.64 3.68
N ALA A 27 24.21 27.21 4.88
CA ALA A 27 24.89 28.44 5.36
C ALA A 27 24.69 29.80 4.65
N ILE A 28 24.00 30.73 5.35
CA ILE A 28 24.64 31.88 6.02
C ILE A 28 23.74 32.40 7.16
N LEU A 29 24.36 32.87 8.24
CA LEU A 29 23.73 33.13 9.55
C LEU A 29 22.57 34.14 9.57
N CYS A 30 21.42 33.71 10.08
CA CYS A 30 20.72 34.43 11.15
C CYS A 30 19.86 33.45 11.97
N ALA A 31 20.03 33.41 13.29
CA ALA A 31 19.43 32.37 14.12
C ALA A 31 17.92 32.56 14.31
N ALA A 32 17.13 31.69 13.69
CA ALA A 32 15.80 31.33 14.12
C ALA A 32 15.83 29.81 14.39
N SER A 33 15.65 29.41 15.64
CA SER A 33 15.55 28.00 16.02
C SER A 33 14.24 27.43 15.46
N LEU A 34 14.34 26.42 14.60
CA LEU A 34 13.25 25.48 14.40
C LEU A 34 13.07 24.75 15.73
N ALA A 35 11.86 24.77 16.28
CA ALA A 35 11.53 23.98 17.45
C ALA A 35 11.51 22.51 17.02
N GLN A 36 12.42 21.74 17.59
CA GLN A 36 12.31 20.29 17.64
C GLN A 36 11.14 19.98 18.59
N GLY A 37 10.22 19.11 18.17
CA GLY A 37 9.10 18.67 19.00
C GLY A 37 9.59 18.18 20.35
N SER A 38 8.90 18.56 21.43
CA SER A 38 9.37 18.28 22.79
C SER A 38 8.54 17.21 23.47
N THR A 39 9.15 16.06 23.75
CA THR A 39 8.52 14.96 24.47
C THR A 39 8.34 15.28 25.96
N ILE A 40 7.24 14.81 26.54
CA ILE A 40 7.04 14.70 27.99
C ILE A 40 7.08 13.23 28.42
N TYR A 41 7.76 12.95 29.52
CA TYR A 41 7.91 11.61 30.09
C TYR A 41 7.08 11.48 31.36
N VAL A 42 6.35 10.36 31.50
CA VAL A 42 5.52 10.05 32.68
C VAL A 42 5.66 8.58 33.09
N ASP A 43 5.65 8.34 34.40
CA ASP A 43 5.90 7.06 35.06
C ASP A 43 5.28 7.10 36.47
N ASP A 44 4.41 6.16 36.86
CA ASP A 44 3.72 6.20 38.15
C ASP A 44 4.59 5.76 39.36
N ASP A 45 5.76 5.14 39.13
CA ASP A 45 6.76 4.87 40.17
C ASP A 45 7.66 6.09 40.47
N ALA A 46 7.51 7.19 39.71
CA ALA A 46 8.32 8.38 39.88
C ALA A 46 8.11 9.13 41.22
N SER A 47 9.20 9.68 41.75
CA SER A 47 9.14 10.59 42.90
C SER A 47 8.45 11.93 42.57
N PRO A 48 7.56 12.46 43.43
CA PRO A 48 6.82 13.69 43.13
C PRO A 48 7.73 14.93 42.94
N GLY A 49 7.58 15.61 41.79
CA GLY A 49 8.17 16.93 41.55
C GLY A 49 9.06 17.09 40.31
N GLY A 50 9.11 16.09 39.41
CA GLY A 50 9.75 16.22 38.09
C GLY A 50 9.08 17.26 37.18
N ASP A 51 9.79 17.68 36.13
CA ASP A 51 9.35 18.65 35.14
C ASP A 51 8.90 18.03 33.79
N GLY A 52 9.00 16.70 33.69
CA GLY A 52 8.63 15.89 32.54
C GLY A 52 9.58 15.95 31.36
N ARG A 53 10.75 16.60 31.44
CA ARG A 53 11.61 16.85 30.26
C ARG A 53 12.65 15.77 29.96
N SER A 54 12.73 14.73 30.79
CA SER A 54 13.55 13.52 30.59
C SER A 54 13.08 12.44 31.57
N TRP A 55 13.47 11.17 31.37
CA TRP A 55 13.27 10.11 32.37
C TRP A 55 13.87 10.44 33.76
N GLN A 56 14.97 11.19 33.82
CA GLN A 56 15.54 11.66 35.10
C GLN A 56 14.71 12.76 35.79
N GLY A 57 13.81 13.41 35.06
CA GLY A 57 12.90 14.47 35.53
C GLY A 57 11.42 14.11 35.33
N VAL A 58 11.11 12.82 35.23
CA VAL A 58 9.80 12.26 34.87
C VAL A 58 8.66 12.72 35.80
N VAL A 59 7.42 12.76 35.29
CA VAL A 59 6.23 13.12 36.07
C VAL A 59 5.54 11.87 36.61
N ALA A 60 5.13 11.91 37.88
CA ALA A 60 4.47 10.80 38.59
C ALA A 60 2.97 10.56 38.24
N ASP A 61 2.43 11.30 37.27
CA ASP A 61 0.98 11.38 37.05
C ASP A 61 0.66 11.86 35.62
N LEU A 62 -0.14 11.08 34.90
CA LEU A 62 -0.52 11.38 33.51
C LEU A 62 -1.39 12.64 33.41
N GLN A 63 -2.21 12.94 34.42
CA GLN A 63 -3.04 14.14 34.41
C GLN A 63 -2.19 15.42 34.53
N ALA A 64 -1.06 15.36 35.26
CA ALA A 64 -0.05 16.41 35.35
C ALA A 64 0.83 16.49 34.09
N ALA A 65 1.22 15.37 33.49
CA ALA A 65 1.94 15.34 32.21
C ALA A 65 1.11 15.99 31.09
N LEU A 66 -0.18 15.64 30.99
CA LEU A 66 -1.15 16.30 30.10
C LEU A 66 -1.32 17.79 30.42
N ALA A 67 -1.30 18.19 31.69
CA ALA A 67 -1.37 19.61 32.06
C ALA A 67 -0.13 20.41 31.60
N ILE A 68 1.04 19.78 31.54
CA ILE A 68 2.27 20.37 30.97
C ILE A 68 2.15 20.46 29.44
N ALA A 69 1.81 19.35 28.78
CA ALA A 69 1.65 19.27 27.31
C ALA A 69 0.56 20.21 26.77
N ASN A 70 -0.51 20.43 27.54
CA ASN A 70 -1.59 21.35 27.19
C ASN A 70 -1.23 22.82 27.45
N ALA A 71 -0.23 23.09 28.31
CA ALA A 71 0.28 24.44 28.58
C ALA A 71 1.41 24.86 27.61
N ASP A 72 2.06 23.90 26.95
CA ASP A 72 3.16 24.11 26.02
C ASP A 72 2.83 23.63 24.60
N ALA A 73 2.63 24.58 23.68
CA ALA A 73 2.26 24.31 22.30
C ALA A 73 3.40 23.63 21.49
N GLU A 74 4.63 23.60 22.01
CA GLU A 74 5.77 22.94 21.37
C GLU A 74 5.97 21.50 21.89
N VAL A 75 5.07 20.97 22.74
CA VAL A 75 5.04 19.54 23.16
C VAL A 75 4.10 18.74 22.28
N ASP A 76 4.62 17.82 21.47
CA ASP A 76 3.86 16.99 20.52
C ASP A 76 3.80 15.49 20.87
N GLU A 77 4.53 15.04 21.90
CA GLU A 77 4.51 13.64 22.38
C GLU A 77 4.49 13.54 23.91
N ILE A 78 3.73 12.57 24.44
CA ILE A 78 3.90 12.03 25.79
C ILE A 78 4.28 10.54 25.69
N ARG A 79 5.41 10.17 26.29
CA ARG A 79 5.85 8.78 26.51
C ARG A 79 5.46 8.34 27.91
N ILE A 80 4.78 7.22 27.99
CA ILE A 80 4.13 6.71 29.21
C ILE A 80 4.75 5.34 29.53
N ALA A 81 5.35 5.21 30.71
CA ALA A 81 5.93 3.94 31.17
C ALA A 81 4.84 2.89 31.43
N GLY A 82 5.23 1.61 31.49
CA GLY A 82 4.38 0.55 32.05
C GLY A 82 3.96 0.91 33.48
N GLY A 83 2.68 0.74 33.81
CA GLY A 83 2.10 1.36 35.02
C GLY A 83 0.58 1.53 34.96
N THR A 84 -0.06 1.96 36.06
CA THR A 84 -1.53 2.11 36.15
C THR A 84 -2.00 3.54 36.45
N TYR A 85 -2.26 4.28 35.38
CA TYR A 85 -2.67 5.69 35.41
C TYR A 85 -4.19 5.83 35.54
N ARG A 86 -4.63 6.74 36.40
CA ARG A 86 -6.05 7.01 36.71
C ARG A 86 -6.36 8.50 36.54
N PRO A 87 -7.51 8.89 35.99
CA PRO A 87 -7.88 10.32 35.85
C PRO A 87 -8.04 11.05 37.20
N ALA A 88 -8.25 10.31 38.29
CA ALA A 88 -8.27 10.81 39.65
C ALA A 88 -7.72 9.75 40.63
N GLY A 89 -7.27 10.19 41.81
CA GLY A 89 -6.87 9.27 42.87
C GLY A 89 -8.05 8.61 43.61
N PRO A 90 -7.78 7.69 44.56
CA PRO A 90 -8.81 6.92 45.27
C PRO A 90 -9.90 7.77 45.93
N GLY A 91 -11.15 7.35 45.76
CA GLY A 91 -12.34 8.11 46.17
C GLY A 91 -12.55 9.44 45.41
N GLY A 92 -11.97 9.55 44.22
CA GLY A 92 -11.99 10.75 43.37
C GLY A 92 -13.34 11.08 42.73
N ASP A 93 -13.35 12.08 41.86
CA ASP A 93 -14.53 12.47 41.09
C ASP A 93 -14.68 11.52 39.89
N ARG A 94 -15.78 10.75 39.84
CA ARG A 94 -16.13 9.86 38.71
C ARG A 94 -16.29 10.58 37.37
N SER A 95 -16.31 11.92 37.34
CA SER A 95 -16.33 12.72 36.10
C SER A 95 -14.94 13.19 35.63
N ALA A 96 -13.86 12.75 36.27
CA ALA A 96 -12.49 12.99 35.81
C ALA A 96 -12.16 12.13 34.57
N SER A 97 -11.58 12.76 33.55
CA SER A 97 -11.21 12.14 32.28
C SER A 97 -9.89 12.75 31.81
N PHE A 98 -9.05 11.97 31.14
CA PHE A 98 -7.84 12.48 30.49
C PHE A 98 -8.22 13.32 29.24
N LEU A 99 -7.58 14.48 29.09
CA LEU A 99 -7.93 15.49 28.07
C LEU A 99 -6.69 15.93 27.27
N PRO A 100 -6.31 15.22 26.20
CA PRO A 100 -5.25 15.65 25.29
C PRO A 100 -5.72 16.84 24.42
N ARG A 101 -4.75 17.58 23.87
CA ARG A 101 -4.99 18.63 22.86
C ARG A 101 -4.74 18.13 21.44
N ALA A 102 -5.21 18.90 20.45
CA ALA A 102 -4.93 18.64 19.05
C ALA A 102 -3.43 18.50 18.75
N GLY A 103 -3.07 17.58 17.86
CA GLY A 103 -1.70 17.37 17.39
C GLY A 103 -0.75 16.76 18.42
N LEU A 104 -1.26 16.04 19.43
CA LEU A 104 -0.49 15.38 20.50
C LEU A 104 -0.52 13.85 20.33
N ALA A 105 0.64 13.21 20.44
CA ALA A 105 0.74 11.75 20.53
C ALA A 105 0.81 11.28 21.99
N LEU A 106 0.02 10.27 22.34
CA LEU A 106 0.12 9.52 23.60
C LEU A 106 0.62 8.11 23.28
N ARG A 107 1.83 7.76 23.72
CA ARG A 107 2.44 6.45 23.48
C ARG A 107 2.74 5.73 24.78
N GLY A 108 2.14 4.56 24.97
CA GLY A 108 2.50 3.62 26.03
C GLY A 108 3.50 2.56 25.57
N GLY A 109 3.87 1.67 26.48
CA GLY A 109 4.78 0.55 26.26
C GLY A 109 6.25 0.83 26.58
N TYR A 110 6.57 1.86 27.37
CA TYR A 110 7.96 2.20 27.71
C TYR A 110 8.42 1.58 29.03
N ALA A 111 9.69 1.19 29.11
CA ALA A 111 10.25 0.52 30.28
C ALA A 111 10.35 1.43 31.54
N GLY A 112 10.53 2.73 31.35
CA GLY A 112 10.47 3.72 32.43
C GLY A 112 11.66 3.74 33.39
N VAL A 113 11.51 4.44 34.51
CA VAL A 113 12.57 4.72 35.46
C VAL A 113 12.90 3.47 36.28
N GLY A 114 14.11 2.96 36.06
CA GLY A 114 14.63 1.76 36.74
C GLY A 114 15.00 0.65 35.77
N ALA A 115 14.54 0.72 34.52
CA ALA A 115 15.02 -0.11 33.42
C ALA A 115 16.45 0.27 33.00
N ALA A 116 17.14 -0.67 32.33
CA ALA A 116 18.48 -0.45 31.78
C ALA A 116 18.45 0.59 30.65
N ASP A 117 17.45 0.51 29.76
CA ASP A 117 17.05 1.58 28.86
C ASP A 117 15.60 2.03 29.17
N PRO A 118 15.39 3.17 29.85
CA PRO A 118 14.06 3.72 30.10
C PRO A 118 13.24 4.07 28.84
N ASP A 119 13.89 4.30 27.70
CA ASP A 119 13.25 4.53 26.40
C ASP A 119 13.00 3.23 25.61
N GLU A 120 13.42 2.06 26.13
CA GLU A 120 13.07 0.74 25.58
C GLU A 120 11.55 0.63 25.50
N ARG A 121 11.05 0.20 24.33
CA ARG A 121 9.61 0.17 24.05
C ARG A 121 9.14 -1.19 23.57
N ASP A 122 8.50 -1.91 24.49
CA ASP A 122 7.71 -3.11 24.23
C ASP A 122 6.33 -2.95 24.90
N ILE A 123 5.28 -2.90 24.06
CA ILE A 123 3.88 -2.72 24.49
C ILE A 123 3.36 -3.91 25.30
N ALA A 124 3.93 -5.11 25.11
CA ALA A 124 3.56 -6.33 25.83
C ALA A 124 4.36 -6.51 27.13
N ALA A 125 5.65 -6.16 27.15
CA ALA A 125 6.47 -6.25 28.37
C ALA A 125 6.16 -5.13 29.37
N TYR A 126 5.89 -3.91 28.88
CA TYR A 126 5.69 -2.72 29.72
C TYR A 126 4.26 -2.19 29.59
N GLU A 127 3.28 -2.99 29.98
CA GLU A 127 1.86 -2.67 29.79
C GLU A 127 1.48 -1.32 30.45
N THR A 128 1.11 -0.36 29.61
CA THR A 128 0.64 0.95 30.05
C THR A 128 -0.88 0.93 30.20
N ILE A 129 -1.35 1.01 31.45
CA ILE A 129 -2.76 0.84 31.80
C ILE A 129 -3.41 2.20 32.10
N LEU A 130 -4.45 2.56 31.35
CA LEU A 130 -5.42 3.58 31.73
C LEU A 130 -6.61 2.91 32.43
N SER A 131 -6.68 3.04 33.75
CA SER A 131 -7.72 2.39 34.57
C SER A 131 -8.80 3.36 35.05
N GLY A 132 -10.05 2.97 34.84
CA GLY A 132 -11.22 3.64 35.36
C GLY A 132 -11.51 3.32 36.83
N ASP A 133 -11.03 2.19 37.35
CA ASP A 133 -11.12 1.79 38.76
C ASP A 133 -10.23 2.72 39.61
N LEU A 134 -10.86 3.65 40.33
CA LEU A 134 -10.15 4.71 41.06
C LEU A 134 -9.55 4.20 42.37
N ASN A 135 -10.15 3.17 42.98
CA ASN A 135 -9.72 2.58 44.25
C ASN A 135 -8.76 1.39 44.10
N GLY A 136 -8.73 0.73 42.94
CA GLY A 136 -7.99 -0.50 42.69
C GLY A 136 -8.63 -1.75 43.31
N ASP A 137 -9.96 -1.78 43.47
CA ASP A 137 -10.67 -2.82 44.22
C ASP A 137 -11.70 -3.64 43.41
N ASP A 138 -11.82 -3.41 42.09
CA ASP A 138 -12.85 -4.02 41.23
C ASP A 138 -12.66 -5.55 41.05
N GLY A 139 -11.40 -6.02 41.16
CA GLY A 139 -10.99 -7.42 41.01
C GLY A 139 -11.11 -7.96 39.58
N ALA A 140 -10.68 -9.21 39.37
CA ALA A 140 -10.65 -9.81 38.02
C ALA A 140 -12.04 -9.92 37.33
N ASP A 141 -13.11 -9.96 38.12
CA ASP A 141 -14.50 -10.02 37.63
C ASP A 141 -15.15 -8.62 37.46
N PHE A 142 -14.44 -7.54 37.81
CA PHE A 142 -14.94 -6.15 37.84
C PHE A 142 -16.33 -6.05 38.49
N ALA A 143 -16.40 -6.51 39.74
CA ALA A 143 -17.64 -6.73 40.47
C ALA A 143 -18.08 -5.52 41.33
N ASN A 144 -17.22 -4.51 41.51
CA ASN A 144 -17.38 -3.41 42.47
C ASN A 144 -17.29 -2.02 41.81
N ARG A 145 -17.98 -1.84 40.68
CA ARG A 145 -17.87 -0.63 39.83
C ARG A 145 -18.44 0.68 40.42
N GLU A 146 -18.59 0.79 41.74
CA GLU A 146 -19.25 1.94 42.39
C GLU A 146 -18.43 3.25 42.33
N ASP A 147 -17.11 3.18 42.14
CA ASP A 147 -16.21 4.33 41.99
C ASP A 147 -15.62 4.52 40.58
N ASN A 148 -15.89 3.61 39.64
CA ASN A 148 -15.30 3.63 38.30
C ASN A 148 -15.56 4.95 37.57
N THR A 149 -14.55 5.54 36.95
CA THR A 149 -14.75 6.76 36.17
C THR A 149 -15.78 6.54 35.06
N PHE A 150 -16.55 7.59 34.78
CA PHE A 150 -17.53 7.61 33.71
C PHE A 150 -16.83 7.51 32.35
N GLN A 151 -15.79 8.32 32.12
CA GLN A 151 -15.06 8.38 30.86
C GLN A 151 -13.56 8.45 31.14
N LEU A 152 -12.77 7.64 30.45
CA LEU A 152 -11.32 7.56 30.65
C LEU A 152 -10.57 8.61 29.85
N LEU A 153 -10.98 8.79 28.59
CA LEU A 153 -10.38 9.75 27.67
C LEU A 153 -11.49 10.47 26.88
N THR A 154 -11.40 11.80 26.82
CA THR A 154 -12.27 12.63 25.98
C THR A 154 -11.42 13.46 25.05
N VAL A 155 -11.55 13.21 23.75
CA VAL A 155 -10.75 13.83 22.69
C VAL A 155 -11.67 14.67 21.83
N SER A 156 -11.93 15.92 22.22
CA SER A 156 -12.86 16.80 21.50
C SER A 156 -12.15 17.71 20.48
N VAL A 157 -11.12 17.19 19.82
CA VAL A 157 -10.10 17.93 19.05
C VAL A 157 -9.45 17.04 18.00
N ASP A 158 -9.00 17.63 16.89
CA ASP A 158 -8.45 16.93 15.72
C ASP A 158 -6.98 16.47 15.93
N ASP A 159 -6.51 15.52 15.12
CA ASP A 159 -5.11 15.03 15.06
C ASP A 159 -4.51 14.50 16.39
N VAL A 160 -5.18 13.61 17.12
CA VAL A 160 -4.57 12.91 18.27
C VAL A 160 -4.18 11.49 17.90
N LEU A 161 -2.93 11.12 18.14
CA LEU A 161 -2.43 9.74 18.02
C LEU A 161 -2.44 9.08 19.40
N ILE A 162 -3.02 7.89 19.51
CA ILE A 162 -3.06 7.10 20.74
C ILE A 162 -2.52 5.71 20.44
N GLU A 163 -1.33 5.38 20.93
CA GLU A 163 -0.64 4.13 20.61
C GLU A 163 -0.26 3.30 21.85
N GLY A 164 -0.57 2.01 21.83
CA GLY A 164 -0.03 1.03 22.79
C GLY A 164 -0.53 1.20 24.22
N LEU A 165 -1.82 1.51 24.40
CA LEU A 165 -2.46 1.65 25.71
C LEU A 165 -3.47 0.53 25.98
N SER A 166 -3.48 0.02 27.20
CA SER A 166 -4.53 -0.86 27.73
C SER A 166 -5.56 -0.03 28.51
N VAL A 167 -6.85 -0.23 28.26
CA VAL A 167 -7.94 0.66 28.68
C VAL A 167 -9.04 -0.17 29.36
N TYR A 168 -9.24 0.05 30.66
CA TYR A 168 -10.12 -0.79 31.49
C TYR A 168 -11.14 -0.01 32.32
N GLY A 169 -12.32 -0.60 32.49
CA GLY A 169 -13.17 -0.28 33.64
C GLY A 169 -13.92 1.05 33.60
N ALA A 170 -14.00 1.78 32.47
CA ALA A 170 -14.93 2.91 32.35
C ALA A 170 -16.41 2.45 32.44
N GLU A 171 -17.31 3.33 32.92
CA GLU A 171 -18.75 3.06 33.06
C GLU A 171 -19.63 4.30 32.78
N ASP A 172 -19.99 4.59 31.52
CA ASP A 172 -20.92 5.70 31.20
C ASP A 172 -21.70 5.58 29.86
N SER A 173 -22.69 6.46 29.72
CA SER A 173 -23.40 6.92 28.54
C SER A 173 -22.64 6.87 27.20
N GLY A 174 -21.34 7.20 27.18
CA GLY A 174 -20.59 7.49 25.95
C GLY A 174 -19.36 6.60 25.67
N GLY A 175 -19.16 5.51 26.42
CA GLY A 175 -17.98 4.66 26.25
C GLY A 175 -16.71 5.20 26.91
N SER A 176 -15.65 4.39 26.87
CA SER A 176 -14.38 4.68 27.53
C SER A 176 -13.64 5.85 26.88
N PHE A 177 -13.61 5.87 25.55
CA PHE A 177 -13.05 6.92 24.70
C PHE A 177 -14.17 7.62 23.93
N THR A 178 -14.22 8.96 24.02
CA THR A 178 -15.29 9.79 23.45
C THR A 178 -14.80 10.82 22.44
N ASP A 179 -15.54 10.95 21.32
CA ASP A 179 -15.40 11.96 20.26
C ASP A 179 -14.05 11.94 19.49
N VAL A 180 -13.31 10.84 19.60
CA VAL A 180 -11.91 10.72 19.13
C VAL A 180 -11.73 10.99 17.64
N ARG A 181 -10.69 11.76 17.33
CA ARG A 181 -10.24 12.15 15.98
C ARG A 181 -8.72 11.99 15.90
N GLY A 182 -8.20 11.59 14.73
CA GLY A 182 -6.80 11.15 14.56
C GLY A 182 -6.72 9.62 14.39
N SER A 183 -5.86 8.95 15.15
CA SER A 183 -5.68 7.50 15.08
C SER A 183 -5.55 6.82 16.45
N VAL A 184 -6.07 5.59 16.54
CA VAL A 184 -5.90 4.69 17.69
C VAL A 184 -5.24 3.40 17.22
N GLU A 185 -4.05 3.11 17.75
CA GLU A 185 -3.14 2.12 17.21
C GLU A 185 -2.65 1.15 18.30
N LYS A 186 -2.68 -0.17 18.06
CA LYS A 186 -2.13 -1.20 18.97
C LYS A 186 -2.68 -1.15 20.41
N CYS A 187 -3.85 -0.57 20.62
CA CYS A 187 -4.48 -0.42 21.94
C CYS A 187 -5.38 -1.61 22.30
N THR A 188 -5.51 -1.92 23.58
CA THR A 188 -6.39 -2.98 24.11
C THR A 188 -7.51 -2.38 24.96
N PHE A 189 -8.77 -2.66 24.62
CA PHE A 189 -9.95 -2.21 25.37
C PHE A 189 -10.66 -3.42 25.98
N TYR A 190 -10.74 -3.49 27.31
CA TYR A 190 -11.30 -4.65 28.01
C TYR A 190 -12.25 -4.28 29.15
N GLU A 191 -13.36 -5.03 29.26
CA GLU A 191 -14.38 -4.91 30.32
C GLU A 191 -14.95 -3.47 30.50
N ASN A 192 -14.85 -2.60 29.49
CA ASN A 192 -15.47 -1.26 29.54
C ASN A 192 -17.00 -1.36 29.40
N ARG A 193 -17.74 -0.45 30.06
CA ARG A 193 -19.20 -0.40 30.02
C ARG A 193 -19.74 0.91 29.45
N GLY A 194 -20.63 0.76 28.48
CA GLY A 194 -21.20 1.86 27.69
C GLY A 194 -22.73 1.89 27.72
N THR A 195 -23.33 3.01 27.28
CA THR A 195 -24.71 2.95 26.74
C THR A 195 -24.70 2.66 25.24
N SER A 196 -23.86 3.35 24.47
CA SER A 196 -23.51 2.97 23.09
C SER A 196 -21.99 3.06 22.92
N GLY A 197 -21.36 2.09 22.24
CA GLY A 197 -19.91 2.06 21.98
C GLY A 197 -19.07 1.98 23.24
N ALA A 198 -19.06 0.85 23.96
CA ALA A 198 -18.47 0.82 25.30
C ALA A 198 -16.95 1.05 25.35
N ALA A 199 -16.20 0.73 24.29
CA ALA A 199 -14.79 1.06 24.17
C ALA A 199 -14.59 2.45 23.55
N ILE A 200 -15.07 2.68 22.31
CA ILE A 200 -14.90 3.94 21.58
C ILE A 200 -16.22 4.39 20.96
N VAL A 201 -16.57 5.66 21.14
CA VAL A 201 -17.62 6.35 20.40
C VAL A 201 -17.00 7.39 19.46
N VAL A 202 -17.19 7.17 18.16
CA VAL A 202 -16.81 8.10 17.09
C VAL A 202 -18.05 8.89 16.69
N SER A 203 -18.08 10.16 17.06
CA SER A 203 -19.20 11.11 16.84
C SER A 203 -18.89 12.22 15.81
N ALA A 204 -17.79 12.09 15.07
CA ALA A 204 -17.32 13.07 14.10
C ALA A 204 -18.23 13.12 12.85
N TRP A 205 -18.65 14.34 12.49
CA TRP A 205 -19.43 14.66 11.28
C TRP A 205 -18.55 15.20 10.14
N ASP A 206 -17.22 15.11 10.31
CA ASP A 206 -16.22 15.69 9.43
C ASP A 206 -15.67 14.64 8.46
N GLU A 207 -15.15 15.08 7.32
CA GLU A 207 -14.75 14.22 6.19
C GLU A 207 -13.30 13.69 6.31
N ASP A 208 -12.55 14.18 7.29
CA ASP A 208 -11.19 13.74 7.63
C ASP A 208 -11.24 12.40 8.39
N GLY A 209 -10.89 11.31 7.71
CA GLY A 209 -11.11 9.93 8.18
C GLY A 209 -10.35 9.55 9.45
N PHE A 210 -11.05 8.91 10.39
CA PHE A 210 -10.48 8.36 11.63
C PHE A 210 -10.01 6.91 11.45
N THR A 211 -8.84 6.54 11.98
CA THR A 211 -8.31 5.17 11.88
C THR A 211 -8.24 4.45 13.22
N ILE A 212 -8.56 3.16 13.19
CA ILE A 212 -8.37 2.22 14.30
C ILE A 212 -7.53 1.07 13.74
N GLU A 213 -6.26 0.96 14.11
CA GLU A 213 -5.33 -0.05 13.57
C GLU A 213 -4.77 -0.98 14.66
N ASP A 214 -4.64 -2.28 14.37
CA ASP A 214 -4.02 -3.30 15.25
C ASP A 214 -4.61 -3.36 16.68
N CYS A 215 -5.82 -2.82 16.88
CA CYS A 215 -6.45 -2.70 18.18
C CYS A 215 -7.25 -3.95 18.57
N ARG A 216 -7.41 -4.16 19.88
CA ARG A 216 -8.10 -5.32 20.45
C ARG A 216 -9.25 -4.87 21.34
N PHE A 217 -10.42 -5.48 21.17
CA PHE A 217 -11.66 -5.16 21.89
C PHE A 217 -12.23 -6.44 22.52
N PHE A 218 -12.12 -6.57 23.84
CA PHE A 218 -12.46 -7.78 24.58
C PHE A 218 -13.56 -7.53 25.63
N ARG A 219 -14.64 -8.32 25.60
CA ARG A 219 -15.67 -8.34 26.66
C ARG A 219 -16.27 -6.96 27.03
N ASN A 220 -16.19 -5.98 26.14
CA ASN A 220 -16.80 -4.68 26.36
C ASN A 220 -18.34 -4.81 26.23
N HIS A 221 -19.08 -4.10 27.08
CA HIS A 221 -20.54 -4.28 27.21
C HIS A 221 -21.30 -2.97 27.11
N SER A 222 -22.21 -2.84 26.15
CA SER A 222 -23.09 -1.68 26.02
C SER A 222 -24.56 -2.01 26.33
N MET A 223 -25.24 -1.09 27.04
CA MET A 223 -26.65 -1.28 27.39
C MET A 223 -27.58 -1.25 26.18
N TYR A 224 -27.24 -0.51 25.12
CA TYR A 224 -28.02 -0.39 23.89
C TYR A 224 -27.29 -0.95 22.67
N SER A 225 -26.21 -0.31 22.21
CA SER A 225 -25.63 -0.65 20.90
C SER A 225 -24.12 -0.53 20.80
N GLY A 226 -23.47 -1.32 19.93
CA GLY A 226 -22.02 -1.29 19.76
C GLY A 226 -21.29 -1.71 21.03
N GLY A 227 -21.14 -3.02 21.26
CA GLY A 227 -20.49 -3.50 22.48
C GLY A 227 -19.05 -3.03 22.62
N ALA A 228 -18.33 -2.80 21.51
CA ALA A 228 -17.04 -2.14 21.46
C ALA A 228 -17.13 -0.73 20.85
N LEU A 229 -17.58 -0.63 19.59
CA LEU A 229 -17.52 0.59 18.78
C LEU A 229 -18.91 1.13 18.44
N SER A 230 -19.06 2.46 18.49
CA SER A 230 -20.23 3.17 17.95
C SER A 230 -19.74 4.21 16.95
N ILE A 231 -20.06 4.01 15.68
CA ILE A 231 -19.48 4.74 14.55
C ILE A 231 -20.54 5.62 13.87
N HIS A 232 -20.32 6.94 13.90
CA HIS A 232 -21.17 7.94 13.24
C HIS A 232 -20.36 8.87 12.33
N GLY A 233 -19.25 8.39 11.76
CA GLY A 233 -18.37 9.12 10.83
C GLY A 233 -17.57 8.16 9.93
N TYR A 234 -16.72 8.67 9.05
CA TYR A 234 -15.83 7.85 8.21
C TYR A 234 -14.72 7.23 9.06
N VAL A 235 -14.74 5.91 9.18
CA VAL A 235 -13.76 5.15 10.00
C VAL A 235 -13.19 3.98 9.21
N LEU A 236 -11.86 3.86 9.22
CA LEU A 236 -11.15 2.64 8.82
C LEU A 236 -10.81 1.83 10.07
N VAL A 237 -11.33 0.61 10.17
CA VAL A 237 -10.95 -0.38 11.19
C VAL A 237 -10.09 -1.44 10.52
N ASN A 238 -8.80 -1.47 10.86
CA ASN A 238 -7.77 -2.21 10.14
C ASN A 238 -7.06 -3.20 11.09
N ARG A 239 -6.90 -4.47 10.69
CA ARG A 239 -6.18 -5.51 11.47
C ARG A 239 -6.64 -5.65 12.94
N CYS A 240 -7.90 -5.31 13.24
CA CYS A 240 -8.42 -5.29 14.60
C CYS A 240 -9.04 -6.63 15.03
N LEU A 241 -9.02 -6.92 16.33
CA LEU A 241 -9.59 -8.12 16.93
C LEU A 241 -10.70 -7.75 17.92
N ALA A 242 -11.95 -8.15 17.65
CA ALA A 242 -13.09 -7.89 18.52
C ALA A 242 -13.76 -9.19 18.99
N VAL A 243 -13.57 -9.53 20.27
CA VAL A 243 -13.93 -10.83 20.85
C VAL A 243 -14.86 -10.66 22.05
N GLN A 244 -15.98 -11.39 22.02
CA GLN A 244 -16.95 -11.50 23.13
C GLN A 244 -17.53 -10.16 23.63
N ASN A 245 -17.53 -9.12 22.80
CA ASN A 245 -18.23 -7.88 23.10
C ASN A 245 -19.75 -8.12 23.05
N SER A 246 -20.52 -7.33 23.80
CA SER A 246 -21.97 -7.50 23.87
C SER A 246 -22.75 -6.20 23.93
N ALA A 247 -23.92 -6.18 23.29
CA ALA A 247 -24.83 -5.05 23.28
C ALA A 247 -26.26 -5.48 23.62
N GLY A 248 -26.95 -4.75 24.50
CA GLY A 248 -28.31 -5.12 24.93
C GLY A 248 -29.33 -5.17 23.78
N ASN A 249 -29.20 -4.30 22.77
CA ASN A 249 -30.11 -4.23 21.61
C ASN A 249 -29.40 -4.56 20.29
N ALA A 250 -28.37 -3.81 19.89
CA ALA A 250 -27.93 -3.75 18.49
C ALA A 250 -26.40 -3.76 18.30
N GLY A 251 -25.85 -4.64 17.47
CA GLY A 251 -24.42 -4.59 17.10
C GLY A 251 -23.51 -5.01 18.25
N GLY A 252 -23.32 -6.31 18.44
CA GLY A 252 -22.60 -6.85 19.61
C GLY A 252 -21.15 -6.39 19.74
N ALA A 253 -20.49 -6.06 18.62
CA ALA A 253 -19.20 -5.36 18.60
C ALA A 253 -19.35 -3.94 18.06
N ILE A 254 -19.98 -3.75 16.89
CA ILE A 254 -20.03 -2.46 16.19
C ILE A 254 -21.48 -2.06 15.92
N VAL A 255 -21.81 -0.79 16.14
CA VAL A 255 -22.99 -0.15 15.54
C VAL A 255 -22.56 0.99 14.61
N VAL A 256 -23.22 1.12 13.47
CA VAL A 256 -22.94 2.12 12.43
C VAL A 256 -24.20 2.94 12.16
N GLY A 257 -24.07 4.27 12.27
CA GLY A 257 -25.15 5.23 12.09
C GLY A 257 -25.30 5.72 10.66
N SER A 258 -24.50 6.73 10.28
CA SER A 258 -24.84 7.67 9.19
C SER A 258 -23.77 7.90 8.11
N TYR A 259 -22.68 7.12 8.12
CA TYR A 259 -21.56 7.20 7.16
C TYR A 259 -21.02 5.80 6.85
N GLU A 260 -20.21 5.64 5.79
CA GLU A 260 -19.74 4.34 5.30
C GLU A 260 -18.34 3.98 5.84
N PRO A 261 -18.19 3.25 6.95
CA PRO A 261 -16.90 2.78 7.42
C PRO A 261 -16.38 1.60 6.57
N VAL A 262 -15.06 1.44 6.60
CA VAL A 262 -14.36 0.31 6.01
C VAL A 262 -13.80 -0.57 7.13
N LEU A 263 -14.16 -1.84 7.12
CA LEU A 263 -13.53 -2.88 7.93
C LEU A 263 -12.56 -3.64 7.05
N ARG A 264 -11.30 -3.74 7.46
CA ARG A 264 -10.24 -4.37 6.70
C ARG A 264 -9.43 -5.34 7.56
N ASP A 265 -9.20 -6.54 7.03
CA ASP A 265 -8.29 -7.56 7.57
C ASP A 265 -8.52 -7.85 9.07
N SER A 266 -9.78 -7.72 9.53
CA SER A 266 -10.19 -7.67 10.94
C SER A 266 -11.05 -8.87 11.36
N VAL A 267 -10.97 -9.27 12.63
CA VAL A 267 -11.49 -10.54 13.15
C VAL A 267 -12.50 -10.31 14.28
N PHE A 268 -13.70 -10.86 14.12
CA PHE A 268 -14.87 -10.65 14.98
C PHE A 268 -15.43 -11.99 15.50
N VAL A 269 -15.14 -12.33 16.76
CA VAL A 269 -15.43 -13.67 17.32
C VAL A 269 -16.38 -13.62 18.53
N GLY A 270 -17.47 -14.37 18.47
CA GLY A 270 -18.33 -14.65 19.63
C GLY A 270 -19.02 -13.43 20.24
N ASN A 271 -19.14 -12.33 19.50
CA ASN A 271 -19.86 -11.13 19.93
C ASN A 271 -21.37 -11.40 19.97
N SER A 272 -22.13 -10.64 20.76
CA SER A 272 -23.58 -10.89 20.90
C SER A 272 -24.47 -9.67 21.08
N ALA A 273 -25.68 -9.72 20.53
CA ALA A 273 -26.73 -8.70 20.71
C ALA A 273 -28.15 -9.27 20.56
N SER A 274 -29.18 -8.43 20.74
CA SER A 274 -30.54 -8.81 20.32
C SER A 274 -30.69 -8.82 18.79
N ARG A 275 -29.96 -7.94 18.09
CA ARG A 275 -30.02 -7.64 16.65
C ARG A 275 -28.62 -7.36 16.12
N GLY A 276 -28.18 -8.00 15.04
CA GLY A 276 -26.82 -7.83 14.52
C GLY A 276 -25.77 -8.32 15.52
N GLY A 277 -25.57 -9.63 15.61
CA GLY A 277 -24.80 -10.25 16.70
C GLY A 277 -23.36 -9.75 16.81
N CYS A 278 -22.76 -9.34 15.70
CA CYS A 278 -21.53 -8.55 15.67
C CYS A 278 -21.79 -7.09 15.24
N ILE A 279 -22.43 -6.88 14.09
CA ILE A 279 -22.62 -5.54 13.50
C ILE A 279 -24.11 -5.25 13.33
N LEU A 280 -24.52 -4.04 13.69
CA LEU A 280 -25.76 -3.45 13.19
C LEU A 280 -25.46 -2.15 12.43
N ILE A 281 -26.09 -1.99 11.27
CA ILE A 281 -25.97 -0.83 10.39
C ILE A 281 -27.36 -0.21 10.23
N ASP A 282 -27.52 1.09 10.51
CA ASP A 282 -28.83 1.76 10.57
C ASP A 282 -29.22 2.44 9.24
N ASP A 283 -28.53 3.52 8.84
CA ASP A 283 -28.89 4.34 7.65
C ASP A 283 -27.77 4.42 6.57
N ALA A 284 -26.63 3.75 6.75
CA ALA A 284 -25.43 3.96 5.94
C ALA A 284 -24.86 2.67 5.33
N GLY A 285 -24.05 2.75 4.27
CA GLY A 285 -23.32 1.58 3.77
C GLY A 285 -22.23 1.08 4.72
N LEU A 286 -21.67 -0.10 4.43
CA LEU A 286 -20.43 -0.59 5.04
C LEU A 286 -19.67 -1.44 4.04
N THR A 287 -18.35 -1.32 4.01
CA THR A 287 -17.47 -2.22 3.25
C THR A 287 -16.62 -3.07 4.17
N ALA A 288 -16.67 -4.40 4.01
CA ALA A 288 -15.78 -5.33 4.70
C ALA A 288 -14.87 -6.05 3.69
N VAL A 289 -13.56 -6.02 3.91
CA VAL A 289 -12.54 -6.65 3.06
C VAL A 289 -11.64 -7.54 3.93
N GLY A 290 -11.47 -8.82 3.57
CA GLY A 290 -10.56 -9.72 4.29
C GLY A 290 -10.98 -10.06 5.73
N CYS A 291 -12.22 -9.72 6.13
CA CYS A 291 -12.69 -9.83 7.50
C CYS A 291 -13.25 -11.22 7.85
N VAL A 292 -13.14 -11.59 9.12
CA VAL A 292 -13.67 -12.85 9.68
C VAL A 292 -14.77 -12.56 10.69
N PHE A 293 -15.95 -13.14 10.48
CA PHE A 293 -17.09 -13.09 11.39
C PHE A 293 -17.42 -14.51 11.86
N ALA A 294 -16.96 -14.87 13.07
CA ALA A 294 -17.05 -16.23 13.59
C ALA A 294 -17.88 -16.35 14.86
N GLY A 295 -18.85 -17.27 14.88
CA GLY A 295 -19.56 -17.66 16.10
C GLY A 295 -20.39 -16.57 16.79
N ASN A 296 -20.67 -15.45 16.10
CA ASN A 296 -21.43 -14.33 16.66
C ASN A 296 -22.92 -14.69 16.80
N TYR A 297 -23.62 -14.05 17.74
CA TYR A 297 -24.97 -14.46 18.16
C TYR A 297 -25.95 -13.29 18.26
N ALA A 298 -27.06 -13.39 17.52
CA ALA A 298 -28.22 -12.51 17.66
C ALA A 298 -29.42 -13.26 18.27
N GLU A 299 -30.16 -12.65 19.20
CA GLU A 299 -31.42 -13.26 19.68
C GLU A 299 -32.52 -13.28 18.61
N LEU A 300 -32.54 -12.29 17.71
CA LEU A 300 -33.59 -12.10 16.72
C LEU A 300 -33.07 -12.25 15.28
N GLU A 301 -32.22 -11.35 14.82
CA GLU A 301 -31.98 -11.09 13.39
C GLU A 301 -30.50 -10.81 13.14
N GLY A 302 -29.91 -11.46 12.12
CA GLY A 302 -28.54 -11.19 11.66
C GLY A 302 -27.46 -11.65 12.63
N GLY A 303 -27.11 -12.94 12.63
CA GLY A 303 -26.22 -13.52 13.64
C GLY A 303 -24.81 -12.95 13.62
N ALA A 304 -24.29 -12.59 12.45
CA ALA A 304 -23.14 -11.70 12.30
C ALA A 304 -23.60 -10.25 12.12
N CYS A 305 -24.37 -9.97 11.06
CA CYS A 305 -24.67 -8.61 10.65
C CYS A 305 -26.16 -8.43 10.35
N GLN A 306 -26.73 -7.33 10.83
CA GLN A 306 -28.05 -6.84 10.45
C GLN A 306 -27.94 -5.43 9.89
N TYR A 307 -28.72 -5.11 8.87
CA TYR A 307 -28.76 -3.78 8.27
C TYR A 307 -30.16 -3.39 7.77
N TYR A 308 -30.48 -2.11 7.87
CA TYR A 308 -31.70 -1.46 7.36
C TYR A 308 -31.30 -0.50 6.23
N GLU A 309 -32.11 -0.37 5.18
CA GLU A 309 -32.01 0.66 4.11
C GLU A 309 -30.59 0.91 3.48
N ALA A 310 -29.65 -0.03 3.67
CA ALA A 310 -28.21 0.13 3.45
C ALA A 310 -27.57 -0.90 2.50
N GLN A 311 -26.43 -0.55 1.90
CA GLN A 311 -25.60 -1.50 1.14
C GLN A 311 -24.48 -2.07 2.03
N PHE A 312 -24.46 -3.39 2.21
CA PHE A 312 -23.32 -4.07 2.81
C PHE A 312 -22.47 -4.73 1.72
N HIS A 313 -21.31 -4.14 1.44
CA HIS A 313 -20.33 -4.67 0.50
C HIS A 313 -19.31 -5.55 1.23
N ILE A 314 -19.06 -6.74 0.70
CA ILE A 314 -18.31 -7.81 1.35
C ILE A 314 -17.38 -8.44 0.32
N ILE A 315 -16.06 -8.34 0.54
CA ILE A 315 -15.03 -8.86 -0.36
C ILE A 315 -14.08 -9.77 0.42
N ASN A 316 -13.79 -10.98 -0.09
CA ASN A 316 -12.81 -11.90 0.50
C ASN A 316 -13.04 -12.20 2.01
N CYS A 317 -14.29 -12.16 2.48
CA CYS A 317 -14.62 -12.34 3.91
C CYS A 317 -15.10 -13.76 4.24
N ILE A 318 -14.98 -14.14 5.51
CA ILE A 318 -15.45 -15.42 6.06
C ILE A 318 -16.56 -15.16 7.08
N PHE A 319 -17.72 -15.81 6.90
CA PHE A 319 -18.83 -15.81 7.85
C PHE A 319 -19.08 -17.24 8.28
N VAL A 320 -18.65 -17.60 9.50
CA VAL A 320 -18.62 -18.99 9.96
C VAL A 320 -19.36 -19.17 11.29
N GLY A 321 -20.35 -20.06 11.33
CA GLY A 321 -21.01 -20.48 12.57
C GLY A 321 -21.79 -19.42 13.35
N ASN A 322 -22.15 -18.32 12.71
CA ASN A 322 -22.95 -17.28 13.32
C ASN A 322 -24.40 -17.78 13.49
N LYS A 323 -25.12 -17.24 14.47
CA LYS A 323 -26.44 -17.75 14.84
C LYS A 323 -27.46 -16.66 15.12
N ALA A 324 -28.67 -16.83 14.58
CA ALA A 324 -29.82 -15.97 14.85
C ALA A 324 -31.15 -16.75 14.89
N ASN A 325 -32.25 -16.08 15.21
CA ASN A 325 -33.58 -16.64 14.97
C ASN A 325 -33.92 -16.58 13.47
N GLN A 326 -33.48 -15.54 12.77
CA GLN A 326 -33.62 -15.33 11.32
C GLN A 326 -32.32 -14.72 10.75
N GLY A 327 -31.86 -15.13 9.57
CA GLY A 327 -30.61 -14.61 8.98
C GLY A 327 -29.38 -15.02 9.79
N GLY A 328 -28.97 -16.28 9.68
CA GLY A 328 -27.97 -16.90 10.57
C GLY A 328 -26.60 -16.20 10.54
N ALA A 329 -26.12 -15.76 9.37
CA ALA A 329 -25.05 -14.76 9.28
C ALA A 329 -25.59 -13.36 8.97
N LEU A 330 -26.28 -13.21 7.84
CA LEU A 330 -26.73 -11.90 7.33
C LEU A 330 -28.25 -11.74 7.38
N PHE A 331 -28.72 -10.56 7.77
CA PHE A 331 -30.13 -10.15 7.68
C PHE A 331 -30.26 -8.76 7.08
N ALA A 332 -31.01 -8.65 5.97
CA ALA A 332 -31.45 -7.39 5.39
C ALA A 332 -32.90 -7.07 5.75
N TRP A 333 -33.13 -5.90 6.38
CA TRP A 333 -34.47 -5.28 6.40
C TRP A 333 -34.81 -4.68 5.02
N CYS A 334 -36.06 -4.24 4.83
CA CYS A 334 -36.50 -3.58 3.59
C CYS A 334 -35.47 -2.54 3.10
N ASP A 335 -35.30 -2.50 1.78
CA ASP A 335 -34.42 -1.60 1.02
C ASP A 335 -32.90 -1.75 1.30
N GLY A 336 -32.48 -2.63 2.22
CA GLY A 336 -31.09 -3.08 2.34
C GLY A 336 -30.67 -4.09 1.28
N SER A 337 -29.36 -4.16 0.95
CA SER A 337 -28.80 -5.10 -0.05
C SER A 337 -27.44 -5.69 0.38
N THR A 338 -27.23 -6.99 0.09
CA THR A 338 -25.89 -7.60 0.19
C THR A 338 -25.19 -7.54 -1.16
N ARG A 339 -23.90 -7.21 -1.16
CA ARG A 339 -22.99 -7.46 -2.28
C ARG A 339 -21.80 -8.25 -1.78
N ALA A 340 -21.81 -9.57 -1.98
CA ALA A 340 -20.76 -10.46 -1.52
C ALA A 340 -19.97 -11.03 -2.70
N THR A 341 -18.66 -10.85 -2.70
CA THR A 341 -17.74 -11.34 -3.73
C THR A 341 -16.61 -12.12 -3.09
N ASN A 342 -16.28 -13.30 -3.62
CA ASN A 342 -15.17 -14.15 -3.14
C ASN A 342 -15.28 -14.53 -1.64
N CYS A 343 -16.50 -14.68 -1.11
CA CYS A 343 -16.74 -14.90 0.32
C CYS A 343 -17.06 -16.36 0.65
N SER A 344 -16.67 -16.81 1.85
CA SER A 344 -17.06 -18.10 2.41
C SER A 344 -18.10 -17.91 3.53
N ILE A 345 -19.36 -18.23 3.25
CA ILE A 345 -20.46 -18.12 4.21
C ILE A 345 -20.90 -19.55 4.57
N VAL A 346 -20.43 -20.06 5.71
CA VAL A 346 -20.53 -21.48 6.04
C VAL A 346 -20.97 -21.79 7.47
N GLU A 347 -21.72 -22.88 7.63
CA GLU A 347 -22.19 -23.41 8.93
C GLU A 347 -22.99 -22.45 9.83
N ASN A 348 -23.53 -21.36 9.28
CA ASN A 348 -24.35 -20.40 10.01
C ASN A 348 -25.77 -20.94 10.22
N VAL A 349 -26.41 -20.59 11.34
CA VAL A 349 -27.67 -21.21 11.80
C VAL A 349 -28.74 -20.16 12.07
N ALA A 350 -29.83 -20.21 11.32
CA ALA A 350 -31.10 -19.59 11.68
C ALA A 350 -31.99 -20.61 12.42
N ASN A 351 -32.85 -20.16 13.34
CA ASN A 351 -33.88 -21.04 13.92
C ASN A 351 -35.18 -21.08 13.08
N VAL A 352 -35.34 -20.19 12.09
CA VAL A 352 -36.58 -20.08 11.30
C VAL A 352 -36.31 -20.12 9.80
N THR A 353 -35.51 -19.20 9.27
CA THR A 353 -35.21 -19.17 7.84
C THR A 353 -33.93 -18.41 7.50
N GLY A 354 -33.24 -18.84 6.43
CA GLY A 354 -32.06 -18.18 5.85
C GLY A 354 -30.83 -18.30 6.75
N GLY A 355 -30.21 -19.48 6.77
CA GLY A 355 -29.01 -19.74 7.57
C GLY A 355 -27.81 -18.89 7.15
N ALA A 356 -27.54 -18.75 5.85
CA ALA A 356 -26.46 -17.88 5.36
C ALA A 356 -26.94 -16.43 5.28
N SER A 357 -28.04 -16.18 4.56
CA SER A 357 -28.62 -14.84 4.39
C SER A 357 -30.14 -14.88 4.29
N LEU A 358 -30.79 -13.84 4.81
CA LEU A 358 -32.23 -13.61 4.71
C LEU A 358 -32.53 -12.15 4.35
N SER A 359 -33.52 -11.96 3.49
CA SER A 359 -34.20 -10.66 3.31
C SER A 359 -35.68 -10.73 3.68
N SER A 360 -36.18 -9.67 4.29
CA SER A 360 -37.58 -9.59 4.74
C SER A 360 -38.58 -9.09 3.68
N CYS A 361 -38.16 -8.65 2.48
CA CYS A 361 -39.02 -7.86 1.58
C CYS A 361 -38.93 -8.26 0.07
N ASP A 362 -40.01 -8.00 -0.68
CA ASP A 362 -40.33 -8.56 -2.02
C ASP A 362 -39.47 -8.06 -3.22
N TRP A 363 -38.52 -7.13 -3.02
CA TRP A 363 -37.77 -6.46 -4.11
C TRP A 363 -36.26 -6.63 -4.01
N TYR A 364 -35.82 -7.72 -3.39
CA TYR A 364 -34.44 -7.87 -2.94
C TYR A 364 -33.40 -7.97 -4.07
N ARG A 365 -32.34 -7.16 -3.97
CA ARG A 365 -31.09 -7.29 -4.74
C ARG A 365 -30.01 -7.83 -3.81
N SER A 366 -29.64 -9.10 -4.00
CA SER A 366 -28.40 -9.65 -3.44
C SER A 366 -27.53 -10.10 -4.60
N ASP A 367 -26.42 -9.39 -4.81
CA ASP A 367 -25.38 -9.81 -5.74
C ASP A 367 -24.39 -10.67 -4.94
N VAL A 368 -24.49 -11.99 -5.08
CA VAL A 368 -23.59 -12.95 -4.42
C VAL A 368 -22.82 -13.65 -5.51
N VAL A 369 -21.53 -13.34 -5.63
CA VAL A 369 -20.71 -13.69 -6.79
C VAL A 369 -19.46 -14.45 -6.33
N ASN A 370 -19.18 -15.59 -6.95
CA ASN A 370 -18.00 -16.41 -6.63
C ASN A 370 -17.87 -16.73 -5.12
N CYS A 371 -18.98 -17.10 -4.47
CA CYS A 371 -19.02 -17.37 -3.04
C CYS A 371 -19.31 -18.84 -2.74
N ILE A 372 -18.86 -19.30 -1.57
CA ILE A 372 -19.18 -20.63 -1.04
C ILE A 372 -20.29 -20.50 0.00
N LEU A 373 -21.38 -21.22 -0.21
CA LEU A 373 -22.60 -21.22 0.61
C LEU A 373 -22.87 -22.65 1.09
N TRP A 374 -22.27 -23.06 2.20
CA TRP A 374 -22.20 -24.47 2.60
C TRP A 374 -22.44 -24.75 4.09
N GLY A 375 -23.23 -25.77 4.40
CA GLY A 375 -23.50 -26.20 5.78
C GLY A 375 -24.42 -25.27 6.58
N ASN A 376 -24.86 -24.16 5.99
CA ASN A 376 -25.78 -23.23 6.64
C ASN A 376 -27.16 -23.88 6.82
N GLN A 377 -27.83 -23.56 7.92
CA GLN A 377 -29.03 -24.25 8.40
C GLN A 377 -30.16 -23.31 8.76
N ASP A 378 -31.38 -23.75 8.49
CA ASP A 378 -32.60 -23.27 9.13
C ASP A 378 -33.51 -24.43 9.58
N ASP A 379 -34.73 -24.12 10.05
CA ASP A 379 -35.68 -25.11 10.59
C ASP A 379 -36.10 -26.17 9.54
N ASP A 380 -35.94 -25.88 8.23
CA ASP A 380 -36.20 -26.81 7.12
C ASP A 380 -34.95 -27.59 6.65
N GLY A 381 -33.74 -27.28 7.14
CA GLY A 381 -32.52 -28.10 7.01
C GLY A 381 -31.32 -27.40 6.37
N ILE A 382 -30.62 -28.10 5.46
CA ILE A 382 -29.40 -27.65 4.73
C ILE A 382 -29.64 -27.53 3.21
N ASN A 383 -30.85 -27.14 2.80
CA ASN A 383 -31.22 -27.02 1.39
C ASN A 383 -30.88 -25.63 0.84
N GLU A 384 -31.12 -25.42 -0.46
CA GLU A 384 -30.91 -24.13 -1.14
C GLU A 384 -31.56 -22.94 -0.43
N SER A 385 -32.81 -23.09 0.03
CA SER A 385 -33.54 -22.05 0.79
C SER A 385 -32.98 -21.80 2.20
N ALA A 386 -32.33 -22.81 2.81
CA ALA A 386 -31.63 -22.68 4.07
C ALA A 386 -30.24 -22.03 3.92
N GLN A 387 -29.67 -22.01 2.71
CA GLN A 387 -28.53 -21.15 2.41
C GLN A 387 -29.04 -19.70 2.32
N ILE A 388 -29.81 -19.38 1.29
CA ILE A 388 -30.33 -18.03 1.05
C ILE A 388 -31.85 -18.07 0.97
N SER A 389 -32.50 -17.22 1.75
CA SER A 389 -33.96 -17.12 1.78
C SER A 389 -34.44 -15.73 1.38
N GLY A 390 -35.44 -15.70 0.50
CA GLY A 390 -36.08 -14.50 -0.02
C GLY A 390 -37.31 -14.86 -0.88
N PRO A 391 -38.25 -13.92 -1.06
CA PRO A 391 -39.46 -14.14 -1.84
C PRO A 391 -39.16 -14.41 -3.33
N ALA A 392 -39.74 -15.49 -3.86
CA ALA A 392 -39.21 -16.16 -5.04
C ALA A 392 -39.71 -15.66 -6.41
N ASN A 393 -38.75 -15.48 -7.34
CA ASN A 393 -38.81 -15.60 -8.81
C ASN A 393 -39.81 -14.74 -9.62
N PRO A 394 -39.43 -14.22 -10.82
CA PRO A 394 -38.19 -14.48 -11.58
C PRO A 394 -37.01 -13.58 -11.18
N PRO A 395 -35.76 -13.93 -11.53
CA PRO A 395 -34.61 -13.06 -11.35
C PRO A 395 -34.75 -11.77 -12.19
N PRO A 396 -34.09 -10.66 -11.77
CA PRO A 396 -33.97 -9.45 -12.57
C PRO A 396 -33.33 -9.73 -13.94
N PRO A 397 -33.77 -9.05 -15.03
CA PRO A 397 -33.22 -9.24 -16.36
C PRO A 397 -31.83 -8.58 -16.57
N ASP A 398 -31.25 -7.97 -15.53
CA ASP A 398 -29.94 -7.30 -15.55
C ASP A 398 -28.77 -8.21 -15.09
N GLY A 399 -29.06 -9.45 -14.69
CA GLY A 399 -28.05 -10.42 -14.22
C GLY A 399 -27.75 -10.38 -12.71
N SER A 400 -28.35 -9.44 -11.96
CA SER A 400 -28.21 -9.39 -10.50
C SER A 400 -28.79 -10.66 -9.82
N GLY A 401 -28.07 -11.18 -8.82
CA GLY A 401 -28.42 -12.44 -8.14
C GLY A 401 -27.21 -13.25 -7.63
N VAL A 402 -27.48 -14.50 -7.27
CA VAL A 402 -26.44 -15.50 -6.90
C VAL A 402 -25.82 -16.04 -8.18
N ASN A 403 -24.53 -15.82 -8.43
CA ASN A 403 -23.86 -16.19 -9.68
C ASN A 403 -22.48 -16.82 -9.39
N TYR A 404 -22.07 -17.83 -10.17
CA TYR A 404 -20.78 -18.51 -10.03
C TYR A 404 -20.49 -19.06 -8.61
N CYS A 405 -21.53 -19.34 -7.81
CA CYS A 405 -21.40 -19.79 -6.42
C CYS A 405 -21.49 -21.31 -6.28
N ASP A 406 -20.84 -21.86 -5.26
CA ASP A 406 -21.10 -23.23 -4.81
C ASP A 406 -22.10 -23.23 -3.66
N VAL A 407 -23.29 -23.79 -3.90
CA VAL A 407 -24.46 -23.68 -3.04
C VAL A 407 -24.94 -25.06 -2.61
N GLN A 408 -24.88 -25.34 -1.30
CA GLN A 408 -25.32 -26.62 -0.78
C GLN A 408 -26.80 -26.88 -1.07
N GLY A 409 -27.07 -28.01 -1.72
CA GLY A 409 -28.43 -28.44 -2.01
C GLY A 409 -29.13 -27.62 -3.10
N LEU A 410 -28.39 -26.93 -3.97
CA LEU A 410 -28.88 -26.18 -5.13
C LEU A 410 -29.97 -26.95 -5.91
N THR A 411 -31.17 -26.39 -5.99
CA THR A 411 -32.30 -26.89 -6.79
C THR A 411 -32.63 -26.00 -7.99
N GLY A 412 -31.96 -24.84 -8.11
CA GLY A 412 -32.14 -23.86 -9.18
C GLY A 412 -33.28 -22.87 -8.92
N GLN A 413 -33.64 -22.64 -7.65
CA GLN A 413 -34.68 -21.69 -7.25
C GLN A 413 -34.15 -20.28 -6.99
N LEU A 414 -32.86 -20.12 -6.65
CA LEU A 414 -32.21 -18.82 -6.39
C LEU A 414 -31.98 -17.95 -7.64
N GLY A 415 -32.07 -18.53 -8.84
CA GLY A 415 -31.77 -17.82 -10.10
C GLY A 415 -30.27 -17.76 -10.42
N GLY A 416 -29.89 -16.77 -11.25
CA GLY A 416 -28.51 -16.50 -11.67
C GLY A 416 -27.90 -17.51 -12.66
N THR A 417 -26.60 -17.37 -12.89
CA THR A 417 -25.78 -18.13 -13.86
C THR A 417 -24.66 -18.93 -13.20
N ASP A 418 -24.37 -20.10 -13.75
CA ASP A 418 -23.21 -20.96 -13.45
C ASP A 418 -22.96 -21.30 -11.97
N ASN A 419 -24.01 -21.31 -11.17
CA ASN A 419 -23.98 -21.88 -9.82
C ASN A 419 -23.86 -23.41 -9.86
N ILE A 420 -23.08 -23.96 -8.94
CA ILE A 420 -22.93 -25.40 -8.72
C ILE A 420 -23.43 -25.80 -7.32
N GLY A 421 -23.61 -27.10 -7.11
CA GLY A 421 -23.93 -27.69 -5.80
C GLY A 421 -23.07 -28.92 -5.55
N ALA A 422 -21.79 -28.82 -5.94
CA ALA A 422 -20.78 -29.83 -5.65
C ALA A 422 -20.34 -29.68 -4.20
N ALA A 423 -19.54 -30.60 -3.65
CA ALA A 423 -18.88 -30.29 -2.38
C ALA A 423 -17.57 -29.56 -2.72
N PRO A 424 -17.28 -28.37 -2.17
CA PRO A 424 -16.10 -27.55 -2.52
C PRO A 424 -14.77 -28.10 -1.94
N LEU A 425 -14.69 -29.42 -1.72
CA LEU A 425 -13.55 -30.16 -1.18
C LEU A 425 -13.00 -29.61 0.16
N PHE A 426 -13.89 -29.17 1.06
CA PHE A 426 -13.49 -28.99 2.47
C PHE A 426 -12.87 -30.27 3.02
N LYS A 427 -11.69 -30.14 3.62
CA LYS A 427 -11.03 -31.23 4.32
C LYS A 427 -11.97 -31.77 5.41
N ALA A 428 -12.11 -33.09 5.49
CA ALA A 428 -13.20 -33.71 6.26
C ALA A 428 -13.23 -33.23 7.73
N SER A 429 -14.28 -32.49 8.09
CA SER A 429 -14.42 -31.87 9.41
C SER A 429 -14.26 -32.88 10.54
N LEU A 430 -13.25 -32.70 11.39
CA LEU A 430 -12.95 -33.64 12.45
C LEU A 430 -13.93 -33.47 13.62
N THR A 431 -14.35 -34.58 14.23
CA THR A 431 -15.21 -34.59 15.43
C THR A 431 -14.62 -35.48 16.51
N GLY A 432 -14.88 -35.15 17.78
CA GLY A 432 -14.45 -35.93 18.95
C GLY A 432 -15.23 -35.52 20.20
N GLN A 433 -14.71 -35.83 21.39
CA GLN A 433 -15.37 -35.54 22.68
C GLN A 433 -14.39 -35.00 23.73
N TRP A 434 -14.73 -33.89 24.36
CA TRP A 434 -13.88 -33.35 25.42
C TRP A 434 -13.77 -34.32 26.60
N SER A 435 -12.54 -34.53 27.05
CA SER A 435 -12.19 -35.40 28.18
C SER A 435 -12.22 -34.67 29.53
N GLY A 436 -12.13 -33.35 29.52
CA GLY A 436 -12.27 -32.45 30.66
C GLY A 436 -13.10 -31.23 30.29
N ASN A 437 -13.34 -30.33 31.24
CA ASN A 437 -13.91 -29.02 30.93
C ASN A 437 -12.88 -28.13 30.22
N GLY A 438 -13.31 -27.15 29.44
CA GLY A 438 -12.42 -26.10 28.94
C GLY A 438 -11.87 -25.28 30.11
N VAL A 439 -10.60 -24.88 30.04
CA VAL A 439 -9.93 -24.06 31.06
C VAL A 439 -9.66 -22.69 30.46
N PHE A 440 -10.26 -21.65 31.04
CA PHE A 440 -10.03 -20.27 30.63
C PHE A 440 -8.83 -19.67 31.40
N ASP A 441 -7.89 -19.10 30.66
CA ASP A 441 -6.83 -18.24 31.18
C ASP A 441 -7.29 -16.78 31.05
N ALA A 442 -7.49 -16.12 32.19
CA ALA A 442 -7.97 -14.74 32.24
C ALA A 442 -6.89 -13.70 31.90
N ALA A 443 -5.61 -14.03 32.01
CA ALA A 443 -4.50 -13.15 31.64
C ALA A 443 -4.25 -13.22 30.13
N ALA A 444 -4.22 -14.42 29.56
CA ALA A 444 -4.09 -14.61 28.10
C ALA A 444 -5.41 -14.33 27.34
N MET A 445 -6.56 -14.32 28.02
CA MET A 445 -7.92 -14.31 27.45
C MET A 445 -8.22 -15.48 26.49
N GLN A 446 -7.76 -16.68 26.82
CA GLN A 446 -7.85 -17.88 25.96
C GLN A 446 -8.49 -19.06 26.70
N THR A 447 -9.25 -19.90 25.99
CA THR A 447 -9.76 -21.17 26.53
C THR A 447 -9.06 -22.35 25.89
N THR A 448 -8.52 -23.24 26.72
CA THR A 448 -7.95 -24.53 26.29
C THR A 448 -8.92 -25.67 26.57
N PHE A 449 -9.24 -26.45 25.54
CA PHE A 449 -10.03 -27.68 25.63
C PHE A 449 -9.15 -28.91 25.44
N THR A 450 -9.55 -30.07 25.97
CA THR A 450 -8.73 -31.30 25.88
C THR A 450 -9.57 -32.53 25.53
N ASP A 451 -9.27 -33.22 24.42
CA ASP A 451 -9.75 -34.56 24.10
C ASP A 451 -8.58 -35.55 24.24
N ALA A 452 -8.48 -36.20 25.40
CA ALA A 452 -7.46 -37.22 25.68
C ALA A 452 -7.55 -38.50 24.81
N THR A 453 -8.52 -38.60 23.90
CA THR A 453 -8.62 -39.66 22.88
C THR A 453 -8.22 -39.19 21.49
N ALA A 454 -8.07 -37.89 21.27
CA ALA A 454 -7.54 -37.33 20.04
C ALA A 454 -6.04 -37.61 19.90
N SER A 455 -5.60 -37.64 18.64
CA SER A 455 -4.20 -37.80 18.23
C SER A 455 -3.93 -36.85 17.06
N TRP A 456 -4.14 -35.56 17.32
CA TRP A 456 -3.88 -34.48 16.38
C TRP A 456 -2.38 -34.33 16.11
N MET A 457 -2.04 -33.74 14.97
CA MET A 457 -0.71 -33.16 14.81
C MET A 457 -0.73 -31.77 15.48
N PRO A 458 0.23 -31.42 16.36
CA PRO A 458 0.33 -30.07 16.89
C PRO A 458 0.39 -29.03 15.77
N GLY A 459 -0.19 -27.85 15.99
CA GLY A 459 -0.29 -26.76 15.00
C GLY A 459 -1.27 -26.99 13.84
N GLN A 460 -1.64 -28.25 13.53
CA GLN A 460 -2.50 -28.63 12.38
C GLN A 460 -3.81 -27.85 12.23
N TRP A 461 -4.39 -27.40 13.35
CA TRP A 461 -5.70 -26.77 13.40
C TRP A 461 -5.63 -25.27 13.69
N ILE A 462 -4.43 -24.68 13.81
CA ILE A 462 -4.29 -23.22 13.92
C ILE A 462 -4.89 -22.56 12.67
N GLY A 463 -5.67 -21.50 12.86
CA GLY A 463 -6.43 -20.85 11.79
C GLY A 463 -7.76 -21.55 11.42
N ALA A 464 -7.99 -22.80 11.85
CA ALA A 464 -9.28 -23.47 11.71
C ALA A 464 -10.27 -23.01 12.79
N PHE A 465 -11.56 -23.25 12.59
CA PHE A 465 -12.58 -22.89 13.58
C PHE A 465 -13.00 -24.09 14.43
N LEU A 466 -12.98 -23.92 15.74
CA LEU A 466 -13.54 -24.89 16.66
C LEU A 466 -15.00 -24.53 16.94
N ASN A 467 -15.90 -25.49 16.78
CA ASN A 467 -17.19 -25.50 17.47
C ASN A 467 -17.04 -26.31 18.77
N PRO A 468 -16.90 -25.66 19.96
CA PRO A 468 -16.59 -26.38 21.20
C PRO A 468 -17.74 -27.26 21.69
N SER A 469 -18.95 -27.07 21.17
CA SER A 469 -20.10 -27.90 21.49
C SER A 469 -21.08 -27.90 20.33
N THR A 470 -21.17 -29.03 19.63
CA THR A 470 -22.10 -29.21 18.49
C THR A 470 -23.58 -29.03 18.89
N ALA A 471 -23.90 -28.94 20.19
CA ALA A 471 -25.22 -28.64 20.71
C ALA A 471 -25.49 -27.14 20.94
N GLN A 472 -24.45 -26.31 21.06
CA GLN A 472 -24.56 -24.89 21.41
C GLN A 472 -24.12 -23.93 20.28
N ALA A 473 -23.41 -24.42 19.27
CA ALA A 473 -23.20 -23.72 17.99
C ALA A 473 -22.68 -22.27 18.12
N ARG A 474 -21.72 -22.06 19.03
CA ARG A 474 -20.78 -20.93 18.95
C ARG A 474 -19.46 -21.48 18.45
N GLN A 475 -18.73 -20.66 17.72
CA GLN A 475 -17.41 -21.02 17.20
C GLN A 475 -16.35 -20.07 17.72
N SER A 476 -15.12 -20.55 17.83
CA SER A 476 -13.96 -19.71 18.10
C SER A 476 -12.79 -20.11 17.20
N LEU A 477 -11.93 -19.14 16.93
CA LEU A 477 -10.71 -19.33 16.16
C LEU A 477 -9.71 -20.16 16.97
N ILE A 478 -9.19 -21.23 16.38
CA ILE A 478 -8.10 -22.00 16.96
C ILE A 478 -6.80 -21.25 16.74
N ILE A 479 -6.10 -21.00 17.84
CA ILE A 479 -4.81 -20.28 17.88
C ILE A 479 -3.66 -21.13 18.38
N GLY A 480 -3.97 -22.30 18.95
CA GLY A 480 -3.01 -23.32 19.29
C GLY A 480 -3.68 -24.68 19.30
N ASN A 481 -2.95 -25.72 18.93
CA ASN A 481 -3.36 -27.07 19.26
C ASN A 481 -2.15 -27.96 19.51
N THR A 482 -2.28 -28.85 20.48
CA THR A 482 -1.33 -29.94 20.73
C THR A 482 -1.88 -31.24 20.11
N SER A 483 -1.34 -32.39 20.50
CA SER A 483 -1.85 -33.70 20.07
C SER A 483 -3.22 -34.07 20.65
N ASN A 484 -3.63 -33.42 21.74
CA ASN A 484 -4.87 -33.73 22.47
C ASN A 484 -5.58 -32.50 23.07
N ALA A 485 -5.05 -31.29 22.89
CA ALA A 485 -5.67 -30.04 23.33
C ALA A 485 -5.79 -29.03 22.17
N ILE A 486 -6.80 -28.15 22.27
CA ILE A 486 -7.03 -27.02 21.35
C ILE A 486 -7.25 -25.78 22.20
N THR A 487 -6.51 -24.72 21.88
CA THR A 487 -6.59 -23.38 22.48
C THR A 487 -7.27 -22.43 21.51
N VAL A 488 -8.23 -21.66 22.01
CA VAL A 488 -9.01 -20.66 21.26
C VAL A 488 -9.04 -19.33 21.99
N TRP A 489 -9.25 -18.23 21.26
CA TRP A 489 -9.53 -16.92 21.90
C TRP A 489 -10.89 -16.91 22.63
N GLY A 490 -10.96 -16.19 23.75
CA GLY A 490 -12.16 -15.92 24.54
C GLY A 490 -12.47 -16.94 25.63
N ASP A 491 -13.41 -16.60 26.52
CA ASP A 491 -13.96 -17.48 27.57
C ASP A 491 -15.03 -18.42 26.98
N PHE A 492 -14.70 -19.70 26.90
CA PHE A 492 -15.58 -20.77 26.49
C PHE A 492 -15.57 -21.94 27.51
N GLU A 493 -15.13 -21.70 28.76
CA GLU A 493 -15.11 -22.72 29.83
C GLU A 493 -16.49 -23.38 29.99
N SER A 494 -17.54 -22.56 29.94
CA SER A 494 -18.95 -22.99 30.03
C SER A 494 -19.44 -23.90 28.90
N MET A 495 -18.72 -23.96 27.77
CA MET A 495 -19.09 -24.74 26.58
C MET A 495 -18.29 -26.04 26.43
N GLY A 496 -17.08 -26.09 26.97
CA GLY A 496 -16.15 -27.20 26.84
C GLY A 496 -16.40 -28.40 27.74
N VAL A 497 -17.62 -28.59 28.25
CA VAL A 497 -17.88 -29.55 29.35
C VAL A 497 -17.50 -30.99 29.00
N ALA A 498 -16.95 -31.72 29.96
CA ALA A 498 -16.49 -33.10 29.76
C ALA A 498 -17.61 -34.02 29.19
N GLY A 499 -17.32 -34.66 28.06
CA GLY A 499 -18.23 -35.50 27.27
C GLY A 499 -19.00 -34.77 26.16
N ALA A 500 -18.93 -33.44 26.07
CA ALA A 500 -19.50 -32.70 24.95
C ALA A 500 -18.75 -33.02 23.65
N THR A 501 -19.52 -33.17 22.56
CA THR A 501 -18.98 -33.37 21.22
C THR A 501 -18.59 -32.03 20.59
N TYR A 502 -17.38 -31.96 20.04
CA TYR A 502 -16.91 -30.80 19.27
C TYR A 502 -16.78 -31.15 17.79
N LYS A 503 -16.61 -30.11 16.98
CA LYS A 503 -16.29 -30.21 15.55
C LYS A 503 -15.24 -29.16 15.18
N ILE A 504 -14.18 -29.57 14.48
CA ILE A 504 -13.19 -28.67 13.88
C ILE A 504 -13.59 -28.44 12.42
N LEU A 505 -13.60 -27.19 12.02
CA LEU A 505 -13.93 -26.73 10.67
C LEU A 505 -12.66 -26.29 9.98
N ASP A 506 -12.14 -27.17 9.14
CA ASP A 506 -11.03 -26.89 8.24
C ASP A 506 -11.60 -26.35 6.93
N ILE A 507 -11.54 -25.02 6.77
CA ILE A 507 -12.14 -24.28 5.65
C ILE A 507 -11.10 -24.03 4.53
N HIS A 508 -9.94 -24.69 4.57
CA HIS A 508 -8.99 -24.63 3.47
C HIS A 508 -9.64 -25.18 2.19
N ILE A 509 -9.72 -24.31 1.17
CA ILE A 509 -10.02 -24.70 -0.20
C ILE A 509 -8.79 -25.45 -0.72
N GLU A 510 -8.92 -26.72 -1.10
CA GLU A 510 -7.79 -27.40 -1.76
C GLU A 510 -7.46 -26.70 -3.09
N PRO A 511 -6.18 -26.61 -3.51
CA PRO A 511 -5.79 -26.06 -4.81
C PRO A 511 -6.42 -26.75 -6.03
N SER A 512 -7.09 -27.89 -5.82
CA SER A 512 -7.83 -28.65 -6.85
C SER A 512 -9.37 -28.49 -6.76
N SER A 513 -9.86 -27.53 -5.97
CA SER A 513 -11.29 -27.22 -5.89
C SER A 513 -11.77 -26.52 -7.16
N LEU A 514 -12.80 -27.08 -7.80
CA LEU A 514 -13.32 -26.67 -9.12
C LEU A 514 -14.03 -25.30 -9.14
N CYS A 515 -13.88 -24.50 -8.08
CA CYS A 515 -14.47 -23.18 -7.93
C CYS A 515 -13.47 -22.03 -8.22
N VAL A 516 -12.22 -22.34 -8.58
CA VAL A 516 -11.12 -21.35 -8.69
C VAL A 516 -10.26 -21.55 -9.96
N ASP A 517 -10.72 -22.31 -10.97
CA ASP A 517 -10.00 -22.48 -12.24
C ASP A 517 -10.95 -22.42 -13.46
N GLY A 518 -10.50 -21.74 -14.52
CA GLY A 518 -11.31 -21.17 -15.59
C GLY A 518 -10.82 -21.42 -17.03
N GLY A 519 -10.09 -22.51 -17.28
CA GLY A 519 -9.87 -23.08 -18.63
C GLY A 519 -8.49 -22.82 -19.26
N ASP A 520 -7.94 -23.69 -20.12
CA ASP A 520 -8.36 -25.02 -20.61
C ASP A 520 -7.08 -25.88 -20.90
N PRO A 521 -7.06 -26.96 -21.72
CA PRO A 521 -6.80 -28.32 -21.26
C PRO A 521 -5.41 -28.91 -21.63
N LEU A 522 -5.18 -30.18 -21.20
CA LEU A 522 -4.08 -31.11 -21.54
C LEU A 522 -2.82 -30.95 -20.63
N PHE A 523 -2.67 -31.70 -19.53
CA PHE A 523 -2.35 -33.13 -19.53
C PHE A 523 -2.53 -33.79 -18.14
N SER A 524 -2.61 -35.11 -18.12
CA SER A 524 -2.72 -35.98 -16.92
C SER A 524 -2.03 -37.32 -17.25
N PRO A 525 -1.62 -38.21 -16.30
CA PRO A 525 -1.48 -38.08 -14.84
C PRO A 525 -0.11 -38.56 -14.23
N VAL A 526 0.19 -38.10 -13.01
CA VAL A 526 0.78 -38.83 -11.84
C VAL A 526 2.03 -39.73 -12.02
N ALA A 527 3.10 -39.45 -11.24
CA ALA A 527 3.64 -40.38 -10.21
C ALA A 527 4.87 -39.88 -9.40
N GLY A 528 4.63 -39.40 -8.17
CA GLY A 528 5.28 -39.96 -6.97
C GLY A 528 6.55 -39.33 -6.37
N GLY A 529 6.37 -38.57 -5.29
CA GLY A 529 7.00 -38.86 -3.99
C GLY A 529 8.08 -37.89 -3.49
N GLU A 530 7.71 -37.06 -2.52
CA GLU A 530 8.64 -36.29 -1.67
C GLU A 530 8.21 -36.36 -0.19
N THR A 531 9.18 -36.25 0.71
CA THR A 531 9.01 -36.00 2.15
C THR A 531 10.29 -35.39 2.69
N ASP A 532 10.14 -34.44 3.60
CA ASP A 532 11.10 -34.27 4.69
C ASP A 532 10.41 -34.29 6.07
N LEU A 533 11.21 -34.17 7.11
CA LEU A 533 11.28 -35.06 8.26
C LEU A 533 12.07 -34.37 9.38
N ASP A 534 12.14 -35.05 10.52
CA ASP A 534 13.39 -35.24 11.27
C ASP A 534 14.51 -35.90 10.41
N GLY A 535 14.78 -35.38 9.20
CA GLY A 535 15.58 -36.07 8.18
C GLY A 535 15.47 -35.65 6.68
N GLU A 536 15.13 -34.39 6.36
CA GLU A 536 15.60 -33.56 5.18
C GLU A 536 15.44 -34.11 3.72
N PRO A 537 14.88 -33.37 2.72
CA PRO A 537 15.19 -31.95 2.43
C PRO A 537 14.04 -31.00 1.95
N ARG A 538 13.84 -29.90 2.69
CA ARG A 538 14.02 -28.44 2.35
C ARG A 538 14.59 -28.07 0.95
N VAL A 539 14.48 -26.85 0.38
CA VAL A 539 13.89 -25.49 0.66
C VAL A 539 13.92 -24.73 -0.70
N ALA A 540 13.25 -23.61 -1.00
CA ALA A 540 12.74 -22.48 -0.20
C ALA A 540 11.31 -22.01 -0.63
N GLY A 541 11.03 -20.71 -0.55
CA GLY A 541 9.84 -20.05 -1.12
C GLY A 541 8.80 -19.55 -0.10
N CYS A 542 8.97 -19.86 1.18
CA CYS A 542 8.07 -19.40 2.25
C CYS A 542 8.18 -17.90 2.53
N ARG A 543 7.01 -17.25 2.69
CA ARG A 543 6.64 -16.41 3.85
C ARG A 543 5.11 -16.62 4.05
N VAL A 544 4.52 -16.74 5.25
CA VAL A 544 4.91 -16.30 6.60
C VAL A 544 4.63 -17.39 7.65
N ASP A 545 5.42 -17.41 8.72
CA ASP A 545 5.21 -18.13 10.00
C ASP A 545 5.30 -17.09 11.15
N ILE A 546 4.54 -17.24 12.24
CA ILE A 546 4.52 -16.31 13.40
C ILE A 546 4.34 -17.06 14.74
N GLY A 547 5.47 -17.34 15.43
CA GLY A 547 5.65 -17.50 16.89
C GLY A 547 5.02 -18.72 17.61
N VAL A 548 5.74 -19.63 18.28
CA VAL A 548 6.51 -19.54 19.58
C VAL A 548 5.60 -19.34 20.83
N ASP A 549 5.77 -19.97 22.01
CA ASP A 549 6.76 -20.93 22.59
C ASP A 549 6.18 -21.72 23.82
N GLU A 550 6.93 -22.67 24.43
CA GLU A 550 6.48 -23.60 25.52
C GLU A 550 7.18 -23.40 26.89
N LEU A 551 6.56 -23.79 28.04
CA LEU A 551 7.07 -24.66 29.17
C LEU A 551 6.27 -24.53 30.54
N PRO A 552 6.35 -25.45 31.56
CA PRO A 552 5.20 -25.77 32.48
C PRO A 552 5.33 -26.00 34.04
N ALA A 553 4.26 -25.61 34.80
CA ALA A 553 3.50 -26.25 35.96
C ALA A 553 3.97 -26.49 37.47
N GLY A 554 3.17 -26.03 38.50
CA GLY A 554 2.73 -26.85 39.71
C GLY A 554 2.58 -26.40 41.23
N GLN A 555 1.36 -26.08 41.75
CA GLN A 555 0.67 -26.28 43.11
C GLN A 555 1.15 -25.88 44.58
N ALA A 556 0.21 -25.67 45.56
CA ALA A 556 0.44 -25.27 47.00
C ALA A 556 -0.64 -25.66 48.11
N ILE A 557 -0.28 -25.66 49.45
CA ILE A 557 -1.12 -25.60 50.72
C ILE A 557 -0.24 -25.43 52.03
N HIS A 558 -0.72 -24.87 53.18
CA HIS A 558 0.13 -24.60 54.40
C HIS A 558 -0.40 -24.92 55.85
N PRO A 559 0.51 -25.10 56.88
CA PRO A 559 0.21 -25.64 58.24
C PRO A 559 0.63 -24.75 59.46
N ASP A 560 1.12 -25.35 60.56
CA ASP A 560 1.78 -24.78 61.77
C ASP A 560 3.08 -25.59 61.99
N SER A 561 4.25 -24.94 61.94
CA SER A 561 5.45 -25.56 61.39
C SER A 561 6.62 -25.84 62.34
N ASP A 562 6.76 -25.12 63.46
CA ASP A 562 7.97 -25.18 64.30
C ASP A 562 7.75 -25.75 65.72
N LEU A 563 6.49 -25.75 66.18
CA LEU A 563 6.01 -26.28 67.46
C LEU A 563 6.48 -25.53 68.72
N ASP A 564 6.83 -24.25 68.63
CA ASP A 564 7.23 -23.45 69.79
C ASP A 564 6.06 -23.02 70.70
N GLY A 565 4.86 -22.93 70.12
CA GLY A 565 3.63 -22.49 70.78
C GLY A 565 2.86 -21.39 70.05
N VAL A 566 3.44 -20.80 69.01
CA VAL A 566 2.82 -19.82 68.09
C VAL A 566 2.53 -20.49 66.74
N ALA A 567 1.48 -20.08 66.05
CA ALA A 567 1.10 -20.66 64.75
C ALA A 567 1.62 -19.81 63.58
N ASP A 568 1.88 -20.43 62.42
CA ASP A 568 2.44 -19.84 61.19
C ASP A 568 1.90 -18.46 60.76
N ASN A 569 0.68 -18.08 61.14
CA ASN A 569 0.04 -16.81 60.80
C ASN A 569 0.17 -15.72 61.88
N CYS A 570 0.89 -15.99 62.97
CA CYS A 570 1.07 -15.14 64.13
C CYS A 570 2.52 -15.18 64.69
N ASP A 571 3.44 -15.87 64.02
CA ASP A 571 4.80 -16.17 64.50
C ASP A 571 5.86 -15.38 63.72
N ASN A 572 6.62 -14.52 64.42
CA ASN A 572 7.70 -13.75 63.80
C ASN A 572 8.99 -14.53 63.53
N CYS A 573 9.08 -15.81 63.93
CA CYS A 573 10.01 -16.78 63.35
C CYS A 573 9.34 -18.15 63.10
N ARG A 574 8.29 -18.17 62.27
CA ARG A 574 7.50 -19.33 61.74
C ARG A 574 8.12 -20.75 61.67
N PHE A 575 9.44 -20.88 61.61
CA PHE A 575 10.19 -22.13 61.48
C PHE A 575 11.33 -22.30 62.52
N ILE A 576 11.54 -21.33 63.43
CA ILE A 576 12.68 -21.24 64.36
C ILE A 576 12.20 -20.74 65.73
N ALA A 577 11.95 -21.69 66.63
CA ALA A 577 11.35 -21.51 67.94
C ALA A 577 11.91 -20.32 68.75
N ASN A 578 11.10 -19.26 68.86
CA ASN A 578 11.46 -18.00 69.50
C ASN A 578 10.30 -17.42 70.34
N ALA A 579 9.70 -18.22 71.23
CA ALA A 579 8.52 -17.88 72.04
C ALA A 579 8.55 -16.58 72.90
N ASP A 580 9.61 -15.75 72.86
CA ASP A 580 9.63 -14.37 73.37
C ASP A 580 9.45 -13.28 72.28
N GLN A 581 9.53 -13.65 71.00
CA GLN A 581 9.20 -12.89 69.79
C GLN A 581 9.96 -11.55 69.70
N THR A 582 11.22 -11.53 70.15
CA THR A 582 12.05 -10.31 70.24
C THR A 582 12.53 -9.81 68.87
N ASP A 583 12.11 -8.61 68.50
CA ASP A 583 12.42 -7.83 67.29
C ASP A 583 13.07 -6.49 67.73
N THR A 584 14.04 -5.94 67.00
CA THR A 584 14.89 -4.81 67.46
C THR A 584 15.00 -3.60 66.53
N ASP A 585 14.95 -3.79 65.22
CA ASP A 585 14.78 -2.70 64.24
C ASP A 585 13.31 -2.52 63.80
N ALA A 586 12.41 -3.37 64.31
CA ALA A 586 10.96 -3.34 64.16
C ALA A 586 10.44 -3.80 62.78
N ASP A 587 11.17 -4.71 62.13
CA ASP A 587 10.85 -5.29 60.82
C ASP A 587 9.84 -6.46 60.86
N TRP A 588 9.33 -6.82 62.04
CA TRP A 588 8.41 -7.94 62.27
C TRP A 588 9.05 -9.33 62.11
N ARG A 589 10.38 -9.43 62.18
CA ARG A 589 11.14 -10.68 62.25
C ARG A 589 11.80 -10.78 63.63
N GLY A 590 11.84 -11.99 64.17
CA GLY A 590 12.53 -12.21 65.43
C GLY A 590 14.03 -12.28 65.22
N GLN A 591 14.83 -11.65 66.08
CA GLN A 591 16.30 -11.74 66.04
C GLN A 591 16.89 -13.16 65.81
N PRO A 592 16.28 -14.27 66.29
CA PRO A 592 16.78 -15.62 66.02
C PRO A 592 16.65 -16.11 64.57
N CYS A 593 15.88 -15.42 63.73
CA CYS A 593 15.68 -15.70 62.31
C CYS A 593 15.94 -14.47 61.43
N ASP A 594 16.79 -13.56 61.91
CA ASP A 594 17.08 -12.26 61.33
C ASP A 594 18.53 -12.23 60.80
N ASN A 595 18.72 -11.91 59.51
CA ASN A 595 20.00 -11.86 58.80
C ASN A 595 20.58 -10.45 58.64
N CYS A 596 19.85 -9.38 59.01
CA CYS A 596 20.45 -8.07 59.30
C CYS A 596 19.94 -7.48 60.63
N PRO A 597 20.33 -8.00 61.82
CA PRO A 597 19.70 -7.69 63.12
C PRO A 597 19.76 -6.25 63.68
N ASN A 598 20.14 -5.27 62.85
CA ASN A 598 20.17 -3.85 63.16
C ASN A 598 19.72 -2.97 61.97
N ASN A 599 19.37 -3.56 60.82
CA ASN A 599 19.01 -2.87 59.57
C ASN A 599 17.67 -3.42 59.06
N TYR A 600 16.57 -2.75 59.42
CA TYR A 600 15.19 -3.07 59.03
C TYR A 600 15.07 -3.73 57.64
N ASN A 601 14.86 -5.05 57.61
CA ASN A 601 14.80 -5.84 56.37
C ASN A 601 13.69 -6.92 56.44
N PRO A 602 12.40 -6.53 56.47
CA PRO A 602 11.26 -7.43 56.75
C PRO A 602 11.14 -8.62 55.79
N SER A 603 11.68 -8.51 54.57
CA SER A 603 11.76 -9.59 53.60
C SER A 603 12.72 -10.70 54.02
N GLN A 604 13.75 -10.37 54.81
CA GLN A 604 14.89 -11.22 55.17
C GLN A 604 15.61 -11.75 53.93
N SER A 605 15.70 -10.90 52.92
CA SER A 605 16.45 -11.18 51.70
C SER A 605 17.93 -11.35 52.03
N ASP A 606 18.48 -12.47 51.57
CA ASP A 606 19.88 -12.90 51.58
C ASP A 606 19.97 -13.69 50.27
N ILE A 607 20.16 -12.96 49.17
CA ILE A 607 19.95 -13.48 47.81
C ILE A 607 21.07 -14.46 47.39
N ASP A 608 22.22 -14.46 48.06
CA ASP A 608 23.33 -15.41 47.83
C ASP A 608 23.48 -16.54 48.88
N ASN A 609 22.78 -16.45 50.00
CA ASN A 609 22.75 -17.41 51.12
C ASN A 609 24.06 -17.51 51.92
N ASP A 610 24.85 -16.43 52.02
CA ASP A 610 26.06 -16.40 52.85
C ASP A 610 25.79 -16.23 54.36
N SER A 611 24.53 -15.94 54.72
CA SER A 611 24.01 -15.62 56.06
C SER A 611 24.11 -14.15 56.49
N LEU A 612 24.41 -13.24 55.58
CA LEU A 612 24.24 -11.79 55.69
C LEU A 612 23.04 -11.36 54.80
N GLY A 613 22.19 -10.46 55.27
CA GLY A 613 21.07 -9.98 54.44
C GLY A 613 21.47 -8.87 53.47
N ASP A 614 20.78 -8.76 52.34
CA ASP A 614 21.04 -7.78 51.26
C ASP A 614 21.13 -6.34 51.79
N ALA A 615 20.34 -6.02 52.82
CA ALA A 615 20.29 -4.70 53.47
C ALA A 615 21.55 -4.34 54.29
N CYS A 616 22.51 -5.26 54.39
CA CYS A 616 23.78 -5.09 55.07
C CYS A 616 24.98 -5.67 54.30
N ASP A 617 24.82 -5.99 53.01
CA ASP A 617 25.80 -6.67 52.15
C ASP A 617 26.35 -5.76 51.02
N ASN A 618 27.64 -5.89 50.66
CA ASN A 618 28.31 -5.20 49.53
C ASN A 618 28.48 -6.06 48.25
N CYS A 619 28.11 -7.34 48.27
CA CYS A 619 27.73 -8.15 47.12
C CYS A 619 26.48 -8.98 47.43
N PRO A 620 25.27 -8.39 47.59
CA PRO A 620 24.07 -9.13 47.98
C PRO A 620 23.81 -10.44 47.22
N ALA A 621 24.21 -10.50 45.93
CA ALA A 621 24.02 -11.64 45.05
C ALA A 621 25.25 -12.58 44.91
N HIS A 622 26.36 -12.35 45.63
CA HIS A 622 27.59 -13.15 45.51
C HIS A 622 28.33 -13.36 46.83
N ALA A 623 28.05 -14.51 47.46
CA ALA A 623 28.42 -14.86 48.83
C ALA A 623 29.87 -14.47 49.22
N ASN A 624 29.99 -13.39 49.99
CA ASN A 624 31.27 -12.77 50.35
C ASN A 624 31.29 -12.26 51.81
N ILE A 625 31.15 -13.17 52.77
CA ILE A 625 31.11 -12.92 54.22
C ILE A 625 32.29 -12.11 54.81
N ASP A 626 33.36 -11.87 54.06
CA ASP A 626 34.48 -10.98 54.43
C ASP A 626 34.43 -9.58 53.79
N GLN A 627 33.50 -9.32 52.87
CA GLN A 627 33.08 -8.03 52.31
C GLN A 627 34.27 -7.24 51.72
N ALA A 628 35.16 -7.93 51.01
CA ALA A 628 36.33 -7.34 50.35
C ALA A 628 35.93 -6.52 49.10
N ASP A 629 36.61 -5.40 48.88
CA ASP A 629 36.45 -4.44 47.77
C ASP A 629 37.85 -3.92 47.40
N GLY A 630 38.34 -4.29 46.22
CA GLY A 630 39.74 -4.19 45.81
C GLY A 630 40.14 -2.91 45.11
N ASP A 631 39.22 -2.27 44.38
CA ASP A 631 39.45 -0.99 43.70
C ASP A 631 38.73 0.21 44.34
N SER A 632 37.93 -0.06 45.37
CA SER A 632 37.29 0.89 46.30
C SER A 632 36.16 1.72 45.70
N ASP A 633 35.38 1.13 44.79
CA ASP A 633 34.21 1.75 44.19
C ASP A 633 32.90 1.54 44.97
N GLY A 634 32.88 0.57 45.90
CA GLY A 634 31.76 0.23 46.77
C GLY A 634 31.13 -1.14 46.49
N VAL A 635 31.52 -1.80 45.40
CA VAL A 635 31.14 -3.17 45.04
C VAL A 635 32.20 -4.14 45.53
N GLY A 636 31.81 -5.33 46.00
CA GLY A 636 32.78 -6.31 46.48
C GLY A 636 33.49 -7.10 45.38
N ASP A 637 34.72 -7.56 45.65
CA ASP A 637 35.58 -8.38 44.76
C ASP A 637 34.90 -9.65 44.21
N ALA A 638 33.81 -10.11 44.85
CA ALA A 638 33.06 -11.31 44.49
C ALA A 638 31.98 -11.07 43.42
N CYS A 639 31.55 -9.81 43.24
CA CYS A 639 30.52 -9.38 42.29
C CYS A 639 31.01 -8.28 41.33
N ASP A 640 32.27 -7.86 41.44
CA ASP A 640 32.89 -6.88 40.54
C ASP A 640 33.28 -7.51 39.19
N ASN A 641 32.56 -7.12 38.14
CA ASN A 641 32.78 -7.53 36.75
C ASN A 641 33.92 -6.77 36.04
N CYS A 642 34.55 -5.80 36.71
CA CYS A 642 35.71 -5.08 36.20
C CYS A 642 36.85 -4.93 37.22
N LEU A 643 37.09 -5.90 38.12
CA LEU A 643 38.21 -6.21 39.08
C LEU A 643 39.46 -5.29 39.23
N THR A 644 39.80 -4.43 38.29
CA THR A 644 40.89 -3.44 38.32
C THR A 644 40.50 -2.05 37.76
N THR A 645 39.23 -1.82 37.42
CA THR A 645 38.72 -0.69 36.62
C THR A 645 37.37 -0.20 37.16
N ALA A 646 37.42 0.48 38.31
CA ALA A 646 36.29 1.05 39.06
C ALA A 646 35.08 1.47 38.21
N ASN A 647 33.98 0.74 38.40
CA ASN A 647 32.72 0.86 37.70
C ASN A 647 31.56 0.54 38.67
N ALA A 648 31.34 1.39 39.68
CA ALA A 648 30.36 1.12 40.76
C ALA A 648 28.89 0.92 40.31
N ASN A 649 28.58 1.14 39.03
CA ASN A 649 27.31 0.81 38.40
C ASN A 649 27.24 -0.63 37.87
N GLN A 650 28.37 -1.33 37.81
CA GLN A 650 28.59 -2.70 37.34
C GLN A 650 27.93 -2.97 35.98
N ALA A 651 27.90 -1.93 35.12
CA ALA A 651 27.29 -2.01 33.81
C ALA A 651 28.00 -3.07 32.97
N ASN A 652 27.18 -4.00 32.50
CA ASN A 652 27.50 -5.12 31.64
C ASN A 652 26.26 -5.29 30.76
N SER A 653 26.28 -4.61 29.62
CA SER A 653 25.11 -4.40 28.77
C SER A 653 24.80 -5.61 27.88
N ASP A 654 25.64 -6.65 27.91
CA ASP A 654 25.43 -7.92 27.21
C ASP A 654 25.34 -9.15 28.11
N GLY A 655 25.88 -9.09 29.33
CA GLY A 655 25.80 -10.14 30.35
C GLY A 655 26.96 -11.12 30.37
N ASP A 656 28.12 -10.83 29.75
CA ASP A 656 29.28 -11.74 29.79
C ASP A 656 30.13 -11.65 31.08
N SER A 657 31.34 -12.20 31.09
CA SER A 657 32.22 -12.20 32.26
C SER A 657 32.94 -10.87 32.54
N ARG A 658 32.68 -9.81 31.75
CA ARG A 658 33.23 -8.46 31.88
C ARG A 658 32.14 -7.40 31.89
N GLY A 659 32.38 -6.30 32.60
CA GLY A 659 31.61 -5.07 32.41
C GLY A 659 32.08 -4.21 31.24
N ASP A 660 31.18 -3.37 30.73
CA ASP A 660 31.34 -2.46 29.57
C ASP A 660 32.64 -1.64 29.61
N ALA A 661 33.09 -1.30 30.82
CA ALA A 661 34.28 -0.50 31.06
C ALA A 661 35.59 -1.21 30.67
N CYS A 662 35.58 -2.53 30.46
CA CYS A 662 36.75 -3.32 30.13
C CYS A 662 36.56 -4.34 28.99
N ASP A 663 35.48 -4.20 28.23
CA ASP A 663 35.11 -5.07 27.12
C ASP A 663 35.21 -4.38 25.74
N ASN A 664 35.41 -5.17 24.67
CA ASN A 664 35.48 -4.75 23.27
C ASN A 664 34.30 -5.22 22.40
N CYS A 665 33.29 -5.86 23.00
CA CYS A 665 31.98 -6.07 22.41
C CYS A 665 30.82 -5.73 23.37
N PRO A 666 30.71 -4.51 23.97
CA PRO A 666 29.89 -4.28 25.18
C PRO A 666 28.38 -4.56 25.07
N TYR A 667 27.89 -4.97 23.90
CA TYR A 667 26.51 -5.28 23.58
C TYR A 667 26.34 -6.70 22.97
N VAL A 668 27.39 -7.56 22.96
CA VAL A 668 27.35 -8.93 22.42
C VAL A 668 28.24 -9.88 23.23
N ALA A 669 27.61 -10.61 24.14
CA ALA A 669 28.26 -11.43 25.14
C ALA A 669 29.25 -12.45 24.56
N SER A 670 30.55 -12.31 24.88
CA SER A 670 31.61 -13.14 24.32
C SER A 670 32.78 -13.36 25.25
N GLU A 671 32.92 -14.60 25.74
CA GLU A 671 34.13 -15.07 26.42
C GLU A 671 35.40 -15.08 25.51
N ASP A 672 35.25 -14.76 24.21
CA ASP A 672 36.34 -14.61 23.23
C ASP A 672 36.47 -13.15 22.74
N PHE A 673 37.19 -12.36 23.53
CA PHE A 673 37.55 -10.95 23.30
C PHE A 673 38.57 -10.74 22.16
N THR A 674 38.66 -11.67 21.20
CA THR A 674 39.60 -11.56 20.07
C THR A 674 39.07 -10.56 19.05
N ASP A 675 39.84 -9.51 18.80
CA ASP A 675 39.71 -8.59 17.66
C ASP A 675 40.61 -9.13 16.52
N GLY A 676 40.00 -9.54 15.42
CA GLY A 676 40.61 -10.36 14.36
C GLY A 676 41.41 -9.57 13.33
N ASP A 677 41.00 -8.35 13.03
CA ASP A 677 41.65 -7.46 12.05
C ASP A 677 42.23 -6.17 12.65
N GLY A 678 41.91 -5.86 13.91
CA GLY A 678 42.57 -4.86 14.74
C GLY A 678 41.90 -3.49 14.73
N ASP A 679 40.60 -3.40 14.44
CA ASP A 679 39.89 -2.13 14.30
C ASP A 679 39.29 -1.57 15.61
N GLY A 680 39.19 -2.41 16.65
CA GLY A 680 38.66 -2.08 17.97
C GLY A 680 37.30 -2.70 18.31
N VAL A 681 36.64 -3.35 17.36
CA VAL A 681 35.44 -4.18 17.55
C VAL A 681 35.90 -5.65 17.74
N GLY A 682 35.30 -6.39 18.69
CA GLY A 682 35.60 -7.81 18.85
C GLY A 682 34.87 -8.68 17.81
N ASN A 683 35.46 -9.82 17.42
CA ASN A 683 34.91 -10.72 16.38
C ASN A 683 33.47 -11.22 16.62
N ALA A 684 32.95 -11.10 17.85
CA ALA A 684 31.60 -11.53 18.20
C ALA A 684 30.53 -10.48 17.86
N CYS A 685 30.87 -9.19 17.97
CA CYS A 685 30.01 -8.05 17.65
C CYS A 685 30.32 -7.42 16.29
N ASP A 686 31.37 -7.89 15.62
CA ASP A 686 31.77 -7.43 14.31
C ASP A 686 30.93 -8.09 13.20
N ASN A 687 30.23 -7.28 12.41
CA ASN A 687 29.48 -7.72 11.24
C ASN A 687 30.38 -8.01 10.02
N CYS A 688 31.69 -7.74 10.11
CA CYS A 688 32.73 -8.17 9.18
C CYS A 688 34.05 -8.62 9.86
N PRO A 689 34.10 -9.75 10.61
CA PRO A 689 35.24 -10.23 11.46
C PRO A 689 36.61 -10.49 10.81
N ALA A 690 36.81 -10.07 9.56
CA ALA A 690 38.03 -10.20 8.79
C ALA A 690 38.30 -8.98 7.88
N ALA A 691 37.51 -7.91 7.99
CA ALA A 691 37.49 -6.76 7.08
C ALA A 691 37.13 -5.42 7.76
N ALA A 692 37.93 -5.04 8.76
CA ALA A 692 38.01 -3.77 9.49
C ALA A 692 37.04 -2.66 9.04
N ASN A 693 35.94 -2.55 9.79
CA ASN A 693 34.83 -1.63 9.56
C ASN A 693 34.22 -1.14 10.89
N ALA A 694 35.03 -0.50 11.76
CA ALA A 694 34.65 0.00 13.09
C ALA A 694 33.44 0.97 13.19
N ASN A 695 32.78 1.29 12.08
CA ASN A 695 31.50 1.99 12.01
C ASN A 695 30.28 1.06 11.85
N GLN A 696 30.51 -0.24 11.60
CA GLN A 696 29.55 -1.34 11.56
C GLN A 696 28.32 -1.05 10.67
N ILE A 697 28.54 -0.31 9.58
CA ILE A 697 27.46 0.03 8.63
C ILE A 697 26.97 -1.25 7.95
N ASN A 698 25.65 -1.35 7.90
CA ASN A 698 24.89 -2.40 7.24
C ASN A 698 23.66 -1.70 6.64
N SER A 699 23.66 -1.49 5.33
CA SER A 699 22.70 -0.60 4.64
C SER A 699 21.37 -1.27 4.30
N ASP A 700 21.26 -2.59 4.36
CA ASP A 700 20.03 -3.36 4.14
C ASP A 700 19.52 -4.14 5.36
N SER A 701 20.26 -4.11 6.46
CA SER A 701 19.99 -4.82 7.72
C SER A 701 20.06 -6.36 7.63
N ASP A 702 20.91 -6.88 6.74
CA ASP A 702 21.34 -8.29 6.65
C ASP A 702 22.16 -8.76 7.89
N SER A 703 22.65 -10.00 7.90
CA SER A 703 23.64 -10.50 8.86
C SER A 703 25.08 -9.99 8.65
N ARG A 704 25.36 -9.22 7.60
CA ARG A 704 26.72 -8.78 7.20
C ARG A 704 26.80 -7.26 7.08
N GLY A 705 28.00 -6.72 7.28
CA GLY A 705 28.27 -5.30 7.01
C GLY A 705 28.65 -5.05 5.55
N ASP A 706 28.41 -3.84 5.06
CA ASP A 706 28.72 -3.37 3.70
C ASP A 706 30.17 -3.66 3.26
N ALA A 707 31.10 -3.83 4.21
CA ALA A 707 32.52 -4.06 3.97
C ALA A 707 32.87 -5.52 3.56
N CYS A 708 31.94 -6.47 3.77
CA CYS A 708 32.14 -7.90 3.53
C CYS A 708 30.89 -8.59 2.94
N ASP A 709 30.04 -7.78 2.31
CA ASP A 709 28.79 -8.18 1.68
C ASP A 709 28.88 -8.03 0.14
N ASN A 710 28.42 -9.04 -0.60
CA ASN A 710 28.31 -9.01 -2.06
C ASN A 710 26.96 -8.46 -2.58
N CYS A 711 26.00 -8.12 -1.71
CA CYS A 711 24.83 -7.30 -2.03
C CYS A 711 24.52 -6.23 -0.96
N PRO A 712 25.37 -5.20 -0.72
CA PRO A 712 25.24 -4.24 0.40
C PRO A 712 23.92 -3.45 0.54
N THR A 713 22.97 -3.60 -0.38
CA THR A 713 21.66 -2.93 -0.35
C THR A 713 20.47 -3.89 -0.56
N VAL A 714 20.69 -5.21 -0.57
CA VAL A 714 19.68 -6.25 -0.86
C VAL A 714 19.98 -7.53 -0.06
N SER A 715 19.23 -7.73 1.03
CA SER A 715 19.59 -8.71 2.06
C SER A 715 19.78 -10.14 1.53
N ASN A 716 21.01 -10.66 1.60
CA ASN A 716 21.41 -11.93 1.00
C ASN A 716 22.39 -12.73 1.88
N SER A 717 22.09 -12.92 3.16
CA SER A 717 22.97 -13.49 4.20
C SER A 717 23.73 -14.80 3.85
N ASN A 718 23.27 -15.54 2.84
CA ASN A 718 23.94 -16.72 2.29
C ASN A 718 25.19 -16.41 1.44
N GLN A 719 25.31 -15.19 0.89
CA GLN A 719 26.35 -14.74 -0.04
C GLN A 719 26.55 -15.70 -1.22
N PHE A 720 25.47 -16.23 -1.77
CA PHE A 720 25.58 -16.96 -3.03
C PHE A 720 26.00 -16.00 -4.15
N ASP A 721 26.95 -16.49 -4.93
CA ASP A 721 27.59 -15.88 -6.10
C ASP A 721 27.85 -17.09 -7.00
N SER A 722 26.89 -17.36 -7.89
CA SER A 722 26.77 -18.62 -8.61
C SER A 722 27.70 -18.73 -9.83
N ASP A 723 28.20 -17.60 -10.34
CA ASP A 723 29.15 -17.55 -11.45
C ASP A 723 30.56 -17.02 -11.10
N GLY A 724 30.72 -16.39 -9.94
CA GLY A 724 31.99 -15.98 -9.34
C GLY A 724 32.42 -14.55 -9.65
N ASP A 725 31.49 -13.62 -9.90
CA ASP A 725 31.78 -12.24 -10.29
C ASP A 725 31.97 -11.23 -9.13
N MET A 726 31.65 -11.65 -7.90
CA MET A 726 31.65 -10.86 -6.65
C MET A 726 30.42 -9.97 -6.41
N VAL A 727 29.37 -10.09 -7.23
CA VAL A 727 27.99 -9.67 -6.94
C VAL A 727 27.24 -10.91 -6.42
N GLY A 728 26.23 -10.73 -5.58
CA GLY A 728 25.45 -11.85 -5.06
C GLY A 728 24.19 -12.14 -5.87
N ASP A 729 23.80 -13.42 -6.00
CA ASP A 729 22.63 -13.92 -6.75
C ASP A 729 21.29 -13.19 -6.45
N ALA A 730 21.21 -12.44 -5.35
CA ALA A 730 20.03 -11.69 -4.91
C ALA A 730 19.97 -10.25 -5.44
N CYS A 731 21.11 -9.65 -5.82
CA CYS A 731 21.23 -8.33 -6.42
C CYS A 731 21.88 -8.35 -7.81
N ASP A 732 22.33 -9.54 -8.24
CA ASP A 732 22.83 -9.80 -9.57
C ASP A 732 21.67 -9.89 -10.58
N ASN A 733 21.74 -9.10 -11.65
CA ASN A 733 20.79 -9.14 -12.76
C ASN A 733 21.09 -10.26 -13.78
N CYS A 734 22.21 -10.97 -13.64
CA CYS A 734 22.53 -12.21 -14.35
C CYS A 734 23.13 -13.33 -13.48
N PRO A 735 22.38 -13.92 -12.51
CA PRO A 735 22.85 -14.91 -11.50
C PRO A 735 23.50 -16.23 -11.99
N ALA A 736 23.82 -16.35 -13.27
CA ALA A 736 24.49 -17.50 -13.88
C ALA A 736 25.49 -17.10 -14.98
N VAL A 737 25.73 -15.79 -15.22
CA VAL A 737 26.52 -15.27 -16.34
C VAL A 737 27.35 -14.03 -15.95
N TYR A 738 28.51 -14.29 -15.33
CA TYR A 738 29.57 -13.36 -14.91
C TYR A 738 29.52 -11.96 -15.55
N ASN A 739 29.07 -10.96 -14.80
CA ASN A 739 28.80 -9.60 -15.27
C ASN A 739 29.02 -8.53 -14.17
N PRO A 740 30.26 -8.35 -13.65
CA PRO A 740 30.52 -7.59 -12.41
C PRO A 740 30.32 -6.06 -12.52
N ASN A 741 29.86 -5.60 -13.69
CA ASN A 741 29.42 -4.24 -13.99
C ASN A 741 27.89 -4.07 -13.94
N GLN A 742 27.12 -5.14 -13.75
CA GLN A 742 25.67 -5.16 -13.53
C GLN A 742 24.91 -4.24 -14.50
N SER A 743 25.35 -4.25 -15.76
CA SER A 743 24.78 -3.39 -16.79
C SER A 743 23.49 -4.01 -17.32
N ASN A 744 22.49 -3.16 -17.45
CA ASN A 744 21.16 -3.48 -17.92
C ASN A 744 20.68 -2.22 -18.67
N PHE A 745 20.68 -2.31 -20.00
CA PHE A 745 20.55 -1.17 -20.91
C PHE A 745 19.11 -0.66 -21.06
N ASP A 746 18.12 -1.55 -21.04
CA ASP A 746 16.69 -1.25 -21.14
C ASP A 746 15.97 -1.21 -19.77
N SER A 747 16.65 -1.65 -18.70
CA SER A 747 16.18 -1.70 -17.31
C SER A 747 15.10 -2.74 -17.03
N ASP A 748 15.16 -3.87 -17.73
CA ASP A 748 14.28 -5.05 -17.53
C ASP A 748 14.72 -5.87 -16.28
N ARG A 749 14.30 -7.14 -16.13
CA ARG A 749 14.68 -8.02 -15.00
C ARG A 749 15.95 -8.84 -15.22
N PHE A 750 16.55 -8.79 -16.40
CA PHE A 750 17.81 -9.41 -16.74
C PHE A 750 18.92 -8.35 -16.82
N GLY A 751 20.12 -8.73 -17.23
CA GLY A 751 21.21 -7.80 -17.52
C GLY A 751 21.83 -8.12 -18.88
N ASP A 752 22.58 -7.16 -19.43
CA ASP A 752 23.14 -7.21 -20.80
C ASP A 752 23.91 -8.51 -21.13
N ALA A 753 24.38 -9.24 -20.11
CA ALA A 753 25.20 -10.43 -20.25
C ALA A 753 24.40 -11.74 -20.35
N CYS A 754 23.18 -11.78 -19.79
CA CYS A 754 22.30 -12.96 -19.75
C CYS A 754 21.01 -12.75 -20.53
N ASP A 755 20.68 -11.51 -20.85
CA ASP A 755 19.63 -11.19 -21.80
C ASP A 755 20.09 -11.53 -23.23
N ALA A 756 19.23 -12.21 -23.97
CA ALA A 756 19.41 -12.46 -25.39
C ALA A 756 19.05 -11.23 -26.25
N CYS A 757 18.41 -10.22 -25.65
CA CYS A 757 17.71 -9.13 -26.30
C CYS A 757 17.72 -7.85 -25.44
N ALA A 758 18.92 -7.38 -25.05
CA ALA A 758 19.17 -6.24 -24.13
C ALA A 758 18.76 -4.84 -24.67
N ILE A 759 17.66 -4.78 -25.41
CA ILE A 759 17.04 -3.59 -25.99
C ILE A 759 15.52 -3.78 -26.19
N ASP A 760 14.86 -4.69 -25.45
CA ASP A 760 13.40 -4.92 -25.49
C ASP A 760 12.68 -4.43 -24.23
N PRO A 761 12.25 -3.15 -24.20
CA PRO A 761 11.67 -2.55 -23.01
C PRO A 761 10.14 -2.80 -22.90
N MET A 762 9.57 -3.84 -23.49
CA MET A 762 8.11 -3.98 -23.65
C MET A 762 7.38 -4.55 -22.40
N GLY A 763 7.11 -3.72 -21.39
CA GLY A 763 6.08 -4.06 -20.38
C GLY A 763 6.11 -3.35 -19.02
N ASP A 764 7.19 -2.68 -18.64
CA ASP A 764 7.38 -2.22 -17.26
C ASP A 764 6.84 -0.79 -16.97
N GLU A 765 6.53 -0.52 -15.70
CA GLU A 765 6.19 0.83 -15.22
C GLU A 765 7.50 1.56 -14.82
N ILE A 766 8.06 2.39 -15.72
CA ILE A 766 9.31 3.14 -15.44
C ILE A 766 9.12 4.06 -14.22
N ALA A 767 7.97 4.73 -14.10
CA ALA A 767 7.68 5.58 -12.94
C ALA A 767 6.19 5.92 -12.78
N ARG A 768 5.72 5.90 -11.53
CA ARG A 768 4.49 6.57 -11.11
C ARG A 768 4.78 7.99 -10.63
N LEU A 769 4.11 8.97 -11.23
CA LEU A 769 4.26 10.39 -10.94
C LEU A 769 2.98 10.94 -10.32
N THR A 770 3.13 11.58 -9.16
CA THR A 770 2.05 12.24 -8.42
C THR A 770 2.46 13.67 -8.10
N ALA A 771 1.53 14.63 -8.17
CA ALA A 771 1.76 15.96 -7.62
C ALA A 771 1.84 15.90 -6.08
N PRO A 772 2.80 16.59 -5.42
CA PRO A 772 2.93 16.60 -3.95
C PRO A 772 1.74 17.21 -3.20
N ASP A 773 0.91 17.94 -3.93
CA ASP A 773 -0.25 18.73 -3.55
C ASP A 773 -1.56 18.17 -4.14
N ALA A 774 -1.51 17.03 -4.84
CA ALA A 774 -2.66 16.46 -5.55
C ALA A 774 -3.84 16.12 -4.62
N ALA A 775 -4.95 16.83 -4.78
CA ALA A 775 -6.24 16.54 -4.18
C ALA A 775 -7.20 15.84 -5.16
N ALA A 776 -8.34 15.40 -4.64
CA ALA A 776 -9.43 14.88 -5.46
C ALA A 776 -10.21 16.05 -6.09
N GLN A 777 -10.40 16.00 -7.42
CA GLN A 777 -10.92 17.06 -8.33
C GLN A 777 -9.87 17.94 -9.01
N ASP A 778 -8.60 17.92 -8.60
CA ASP A 778 -7.55 18.68 -9.31
C ASP A 778 -7.37 18.21 -10.76
N ARG A 779 -7.80 16.97 -11.05
CA ARG A 779 -7.67 16.29 -12.34
C ARG A 779 -6.21 16.24 -12.84
N PHE A 780 -5.27 16.07 -11.92
CA PHE A 780 -3.86 15.82 -12.25
C PHE A 780 -3.74 14.68 -13.27
N GLY A 781 -2.97 14.92 -14.34
CA GLY A 781 -2.82 13.98 -15.45
C GLY A 781 -3.87 14.15 -16.56
N TYR A 782 -4.75 15.15 -16.53
CA TYR A 782 -5.70 15.42 -17.62
C TYR A 782 -4.99 15.87 -18.90
N SER A 783 -3.95 16.69 -18.80
CA SER A 783 -3.04 16.95 -19.92
C SER A 783 -1.67 16.38 -19.59
N VAL A 784 -1.05 15.70 -20.53
CA VAL A 784 0.30 15.17 -20.40
C VAL A 784 1.11 15.45 -21.65
N SER A 785 2.38 15.83 -21.47
CA SER A 785 3.31 16.03 -22.58
C SER A 785 4.73 15.64 -22.17
N ILE A 786 5.46 14.95 -23.06
CA ILE A 786 6.84 14.49 -22.82
C ILE A 786 7.75 14.88 -23.99
N SER A 787 8.98 15.31 -23.68
CA SER A 787 10.01 15.66 -24.65
C SER A 787 11.38 15.30 -24.08
N GLY A 788 11.92 14.14 -24.50
CA GLY A 788 13.16 13.60 -23.95
C GLY A 788 13.08 13.38 -22.43
N SER A 789 13.99 14.02 -21.69
CA SER A 789 14.09 13.92 -20.22
C SER A 789 13.21 14.90 -19.44
N THR A 790 12.28 15.62 -20.10
CA THR A 790 11.34 16.55 -19.44
C THR A 790 9.91 16.19 -19.80
N LEU A 791 9.03 16.17 -18.79
CA LEU A 791 7.60 16.00 -18.99
C LEU A 791 6.77 16.96 -18.14
N VAL A 792 5.52 17.15 -18.54
CA VAL A 792 4.53 18.00 -17.87
C VAL A 792 3.24 17.22 -17.67
N ALA A 793 2.64 17.33 -16.49
CA ALA A 793 1.29 16.87 -16.19
C ALA A 793 0.44 18.05 -15.69
N GLY A 794 -0.67 18.34 -16.37
CA GLY A 794 -1.63 19.38 -16.00
C GLY A 794 -2.68 18.90 -15.00
N ALA A 795 -3.12 19.81 -14.13
CA ALA A 795 -4.12 19.61 -13.10
C ALA A 795 -5.09 20.81 -13.11
N TYR A 796 -5.99 20.85 -14.09
CA TYR A 796 -6.79 22.04 -14.39
C TYR A 796 -7.92 22.35 -13.39
N GLY A 797 -8.24 21.41 -12.51
CA GLY A 797 -9.18 21.62 -11.40
C GLY A 797 -8.51 22.04 -10.09
N ASP A 798 -7.20 22.29 -10.08
CA ASP A 798 -6.46 22.66 -8.85
C ASP A 798 -6.99 23.99 -8.25
N ASP A 799 -7.51 23.88 -7.04
CA ASP A 799 -8.01 24.96 -6.18
C ASP A 799 -6.86 25.72 -5.50
N GLY A 800 -6.04 26.42 -6.30
CA GLY A 800 -4.92 27.24 -5.85
C GLY A 800 -5.36 28.50 -5.07
N PRO A 801 -5.17 29.73 -5.59
CA PRO A 801 -5.67 30.93 -4.91
C PRO A 801 -7.20 31.12 -5.00
N PHE A 802 -7.85 30.44 -5.94
CA PHE A 802 -9.29 30.43 -6.19
C PHE A 802 -9.72 29.05 -6.71
N VAL A 803 -11.03 28.80 -6.78
CA VAL A 803 -11.58 27.51 -7.26
C VAL A 803 -11.29 27.30 -8.74
N ASP A 804 -10.93 26.08 -9.15
CA ASP A 804 -10.61 25.70 -10.54
C ASP A 804 -9.57 26.64 -11.21
N THR A 805 -8.59 27.16 -10.46
CA THR A 805 -7.52 27.98 -11.06
C THR A 805 -6.63 27.17 -11.97
N GLY A 806 -6.35 25.93 -11.57
CA GLY A 806 -5.52 24.99 -12.29
C GLY A 806 -4.01 25.19 -12.12
N SER A 807 -3.25 24.11 -12.29
CA SER A 807 -1.78 24.08 -12.22
C SER A 807 -1.17 23.11 -13.25
N ALA A 808 0.16 23.14 -13.36
CA ALA A 808 0.91 22.18 -14.16
C ALA A 808 2.24 21.81 -13.50
N HIS A 809 2.58 20.53 -13.48
CA HIS A 809 3.73 19.99 -12.76
C HIS A 809 4.78 19.49 -13.76
N VAL A 810 6.01 19.99 -13.65
CA VAL A 810 7.14 19.58 -14.48
C VAL A 810 7.96 18.54 -13.73
N PHE A 811 8.18 17.39 -14.37
CA PHE A 811 9.09 16.36 -13.89
C PHE A 811 10.27 16.26 -14.86
N VAL A 812 11.45 15.97 -14.32
CA VAL A 812 12.68 15.81 -15.08
C VAL A 812 13.40 14.55 -14.63
N GLU A 813 13.84 13.77 -15.60
CA GLU A 813 14.68 12.60 -15.38
C GLU A 813 16.10 13.01 -14.97
N MET A 814 16.60 12.41 -13.89
CA MET A 814 17.97 12.50 -13.43
C MET A 814 18.42 11.10 -13.03
N ASP A 815 19.52 10.62 -13.62
CA ASP A 815 20.11 9.31 -13.32
C ASP A 815 19.09 8.15 -13.34
N GLY A 816 18.27 8.10 -14.41
CA GLY A 816 17.21 7.10 -14.61
C GLY A 816 15.91 7.33 -13.81
N THR A 817 15.89 8.28 -12.86
CA THR A 817 14.73 8.53 -11.99
C THR A 817 14.01 9.83 -12.35
N TRP A 818 12.68 9.80 -12.43
CA TRP A 818 11.87 11.00 -12.63
C TRP A 818 11.66 11.79 -11.33
N VAL A 819 12.10 13.04 -11.31
CA VAL A 819 12.02 13.92 -10.13
C VAL A 819 11.07 15.10 -10.41
N HIS A 820 10.15 15.38 -9.48
CA HIS A 820 9.33 16.60 -9.54
C HIS A 820 10.23 17.83 -9.41
N GLN A 821 10.25 18.68 -10.46
CA GLN A 821 11.13 19.85 -10.50
C GLN A 821 10.36 21.16 -10.26
N ALA A 822 9.12 21.29 -10.72
CA ALA A 822 8.36 22.53 -10.57
C ALA A 822 6.85 22.29 -10.51
N HIS A 823 6.18 23.11 -9.69
CA HIS A 823 4.76 23.43 -9.81
C HIS A 823 4.69 24.78 -10.55
N LEU A 824 3.93 24.86 -11.64
CA LEU A 824 3.69 26.07 -12.45
C LEU A 824 2.26 26.57 -12.22
N THR A 825 2.10 27.88 -12.01
CA THR A 825 0.80 28.57 -11.89
C THR A 825 0.77 29.86 -12.70
N ALA A 826 -0.42 30.31 -13.08
CA ALA A 826 -0.64 31.65 -13.61
C ALA A 826 -0.45 32.71 -12.49
N PRO A 827 0.42 33.73 -12.65
CA PRO A 827 0.62 34.78 -11.63
C PRO A 827 -0.60 35.69 -11.41
N ASP A 828 -1.54 35.64 -12.35
CA ASP A 828 -2.77 36.39 -12.50
C ASP A 828 -4.02 35.50 -12.41
N ALA A 829 -3.86 34.24 -11.99
CA ALA A 829 -4.92 33.24 -11.86
C ALA A 829 -6.20 33.78 -11.18
N SER A 830 -7.33 33.45 -11.78
CA SER A 830 -8.70 33.75 -11.37
C SER A 830 -9.52 32.45 -11.26
N ALA A 831 -10.73 32.54 -10.72
CA ALA A 831 -11.58 31.37 -10.51
C ALA A 831 -12.08 30.81 -11.86
N SER A 832 -11.93 29.50 -12.06
CA SER A 832 -12.30 28.79 -13.29
C SER A 832 -11.50 29.22 -14.54
N ASP A 833 -10.24 29.64 -14.37
CA ASP A 833 -9.30 29.88 -15.49
C ASP A 833 -8.82 28.58 -16.16
N TYR A 834 -8.90 27.44 -15.45
CA TYR A 834 -8.54 26.10 -15.92
C TYR A 834 -7.10 25.98 -16.47
N PHE A 835 -6.13 26.61 -15.81
CA PHE A 835 -4.72 26.51 -16.19
C PHE A 835 -4.24 25.05 -16.12
N GLY A 836 -3.61 24.54 -17.18
CA GLY A 836 -3.21 23.13 -17.26
C GLY A 836 -4.20 22.23 -18.00
N ILE A 837 -5.31 22.78 -18.53
CA ILE A 837 -6.26 22.05 -19.39
C ILE A 837 -5.58 21.46 -20.63
N SER A 838 -4.53 22.13 -21.12
CA SER A 838 -3.64 21.63 -22.15
C SER A 838 -2.18 21.98 -21.81
N SER A 839 -1.24 21.15 -22.24
CA SER A 839 0.19 21.37 -22.04
C SER A 839 1.02 20.83 -23.21
N ALA A 840 2.13 21.50 -23.50
CA ALA A 840 3.13 21.03 -24.44
C ALA A 840 4.54 21.41 -23.96
N VAL A 841 5.54 20.55 -24.22
CA VAL A 841 6.93 20.75 -23.83
C VAL A 841 7.87 20.51 -25.00
N CYS A 842 8.88 21.37 -25.15
CA CYS A 842 9.97 21.20 -26.10
C CYS A 842 11.27 21.69 -25.46
N GLY A 843 12.09 20.74 -24.98
CA GLY A 843 13.32 21.02 -24.23
C GLY A 843 13.09 21.93 -23.02
N ASP A 844 13.73 23.10 -23.01
CA ASP A 844 13.65 24.09 -21.91
C ASP A 844 12.44 25.04 -22.00
N VAL A 845 11.42 24.72 -22.81
CA VAL A 845 10.18 25.52 -22.94
C VAL A 845 8.95 24.66 -22.68
N VAL A 846 8.06 25.15 -21.83
CA VAL A 846 6.73 24.58 -21.54
C VAL A 846 5.68 25.62 -21.88
N ALA A 847 4.65 25.22 -22.62
CA ALA A 847 3.46 26.00 -22.88
C ALA A 847 2.26 25.36 -22.17
N VAL A 848 1.48 26.16 -21.44
CA VAL A 848 0.31 25.70 -20.67
C VAL A 848 -0.91 26.52 -21.05
N GLY A 849 -1.99 25.86 -21.47
CA GLY A 849 -3.26 26.50 -21.80
C GLY A 849 -4.13 26.78 -20.57
N SER A 850 -4.95 27.81 -20.67
CA SER A 850 -5.89 28.28 -19.65
C SER A 850 -7.13 28.82 -20.35
N GLU A 851 -8.06 27.94 -20.73
CA GLU A 851 -9.18 28.30 -21.64
C GLU A 851 -10.24 29.21 -20.99
N GLY A 852 -10.32 29.22 -19.65
CA GLY A 852 -11.26 30.04 -18.89
C GLY A 852 -10.84 31.49 -18.66
N ASP A 853 -9.56 31.82 -18.89
CA ASP A 853 -8.94 33.12 -18.60
C ASP A 853 -9.79 34.31 -19.09
N ASP A 854 -10.15 35.22 -18.17
CA ASP A 854 -11.18 36.24 -18.39
C ASP A 854 -10.65 37.66 -18.70
N ASP A 855 -9.33 37.84 -18.89
CA ASP A 855 -8.67 39.15 -19.06
C ASP A 855 -9.19 39.97 -20.26
N LEU A 856 -9.57 39.30 -21.36
CA LEU A 856 -10.14 39.93 -22.57
C LEU A 856 -11.67 39.81 -22.64
N GLY A 857 -12.29 39.16 -21.65
CA GLY A 857 -13.69 38.77 -21.62
C GLY A 857 -13.84 37.35 -21.07
N ALA A 858 -14.99 37.03 -20.48
CA ALA A 858 -15.22 35.71 -19.86
C ALA A 858 -14.91 34.56 -20.84
N ASN A 859 -14.01 33.65 -20.45
CA ASN A 859 -13.54 32.53 -21.27
C ASN A 859 -12.96 32.99 -22.62
N ALA A 860 -12.22 34.10 -22.65
CA ALA A 860 -11.45 34.50 -23.83
C ALA A 860 -10.22 33.60 -23.98
N GLY A 861 -9.60 33.24 -22.86
CA GLY A 861 -8.55 32.22 -22.79
C GLY A 861 -7.14 32.75 -23.03
N ALA A 862 -6.16 32.02 -22.47
CA ALA A 862 -4.74 32.37 -22.52
C ALA A 862 -3.83 31.14 -22.63
N VAL A 863 -2.57 31.38 -23.01
CA VAL A 863 -1.47 30.41 -22.94
C VAL A 863 -0.27 31.03 -22.23
N TYR A 864 0.32 30.29 -21.30
CA TYR A 864 1.44 30.72 -20.48
C TYR A 864 2.70 29.95 -20.88
N ILE A 865 3.76 30.68 -21.22
CA ILE A 865 5.05 30.13 -21.64
C ILE A 865 6.04 30.21 -20.50
N PHE A 866 6.45 29.06 -19.98
CA PHE A 866 7.50 28.91 -18.99
C PHE A 866 8.81 28.51 -19.68
N VAL A 867 9.91 29.08 -19.20
CA VAL A 867 11.26 28.82 -19.71
C VAL A 867 12.17 28.40 -18.56
N ARG A 868 12.93 27.34 -18.79
CA ARG A 868 13.94 26.83 -17.86
C ARG A 868 15.23 27.63 -17.99
N SER A 869 15.82 28.03 -16.86
CA SER A 869 17.13 28.69 -16.83
C SER A 869 17.86 28.36 -15.53
N GLY A 870 19.07 27.82 -15.64
CA GLY A 870 19.85 27.38 -14.46
C GLY A 870 19.13 26.31 -13.62
N GLY A 871 18.29 25.48 -14.25
CA GLY A 871 17.50 24.44 -13.59
C GLY A 871 16.16 24.91 -13.00
N ALA A 872 15.88 26.21 -12.96
CA ALA A 872 14.61 26.76 -12.47
C ALA A 872 13.67 27.15 -13.62
N TRP A 873 12.38 26.91 -13.45
CA TRP A 873 11.33 27.35 -14.37
C TRP A 873 10.80 28.74 -13.98
N SER A 874 10.49 29.56 -14.99
CA SER A 874 9.92 30.90 -14.77
C SER A 874 9.03 31.31 -15.93
N LEU A 875 7.95 32.07 -15.67
CA LEU A 875 7.09 32.60 -16.72
C LEU A 875 7.88 33.57 -17.61
N GLY A 876 8.02 33.23 -18.88
CA GLY A 876 8.59 34.09 -19.91
C GLY A 876 7.55 35.03 -20.54
N GLN A 877 6.33 34.53 -20.81
CA GLN A 877 5.28 35.29 -21.50
C GLN A 877 3.88 34.71 -21.24
N LYS A 878 2.87 35.58 -21.05
CA LYS A 878 1.45 35.25 -21.27
C LYS A 878 1.08 35.64 -22.70
N ILE A 879 0.36 34.76 -23.40
CA ILE A 879 -0.12 34.92 -24.77
C ILE A 879 -1.65 34.89 -24.72
N THR A 880 -2.29 35.85 -25.39
CA THR A 880 -3.73 35.87 -25.65
C THR A 880 -3.96 36.10 -27.13
N ALA A 881 -5.12 35.69 -27.65
CA ALA A 881 -5.52 36.01 -29.03
C ALA A 881 -5.60 37.55 -29.21
N PRO A 882 -4.97 38.16 -30.24
CA PRO A 882 -5.01 39.61 -30.46
C PRO A 882 -6.40 40.20 -30.75
N ASP A 883 -7.32 39.32 -31.15
CA ASP A 883 -8.72 39.49 -31.46
C ASP A 883 -9.64 38.86 -30.40
N GLY A 884 -9.08 38.23 -29.36
CA GLY A 884 -9.78 37.44 -28.36
C GLY A 884 -10.98 38.15 -27.71
N ALA A 885 -12.10 37.44 -27.71
CA ALA A 885 -13.41 37.85 -27.24
C ALA A 885 -13.98 36.83 -26.23
N ALA A 886 -15.06 37.22 -25.55
CA ALA A 886 -15.67 36.39 -24.52
C ALA A 886 -16.34 35.14 -25.12
N GLY A 887 -15.81 33.96 -24.78
CA GLY A 887 -16.30 32.67 -25.25
C GLY A 887 -15.44 32.03 -26.34
N ASP A 888 -14.29 32.59 -26.71
CA ASP A 888 -13.42 31.98 -27.73
C ASP A 888 -12.71 30.71 -27.22
N ASN A 889 -12.48 30.63 -25.90
CA ASN A 889 -11.78 29.55 -25.20
C ASN A 889 -10.37 29.28 -25.77
N PHE A 890 -9.58 30.34 -26.00
CA PHE A 890 -8.20 30.25 -26.48
C PHE A 890 -7.31 29.50 -25.47
N GLY A 891 -6.53 28.53 -25.93
CA GLY A 891 -5.73 27.65 -25.06
C GLY A 891 -6.37 26.28 -24.82
N ARG A 892 -7.53 25.99 -25.41
CA ARG A 892 -8.17 24.65 -25.39
C ARG A 892 -7.21 23.54 -25.82
N SER A 893 -6.47 23.79 -26.90
CA SER A 893 -5.41 22.92 -27.40
C SER A 893 -4.12 23.70 -27.59
N VAL A 894 -2.98 23.08 -27.29
CA VAL A 894 -1.64 23.66 -27.41
C VAL A 894 -0.70 22.60 -27.97
N SER A 895 0.07 22.95 -29.00
CA SER A 895 1.13 22.09 -29.56
C SER A 895 2.38 22.92 -29.83
N LEU A 896 3.56 22.39 -29.47
CA LEU A 896 4.83 23.13 -29.46
C LEU A 896 5.94 22.25 -30.04
N GLU A 897 6.62 22.74 -31.08
CA GLU A 897 7.82 22.10 -31.63
C GLU A 897 8.83 23.16 -32.07
N GLY A 898 10.04 23.09 -31.50
CA GLY A 898 11.11 24.05 -31.75
C GLY A 898 10.66 25.49 -31.48
N ASP A 899 10.70 26.30 -32.53
CA ASP A 899 10.31 27.72 -32.51
C ASP A 899 8.87 27.97 -33.02
N THR A 900 8.02 26.95 -33.10
CA THR A 900 6.61 27.08 -33.53
C THR A 900 5.65 26.57 -32.45
N LEU A 901 4.64 27.38 -32.14
CA LEU A 901 3.59 27.10 -31.17
C LEU A 901 2.24 27.25 -31.87
N VAL A 902 1.33 26.31 -31.67
CA VAL A 902 -0.05 26.37 -32.19
C VAL A 902 -1.02 26.32 -31.01
N VAL A 903 -2.02 27.19 -31.04
CA VAL A 903 -3.04 27.32 -29.99
C VAL A 903 -4.44 27.32 -30.60
N GLY A 904 -5.33 26.46 -30.11
CA GLY A 904 -6.74 26.42 -30.50
C GLY A 904 -7.63 27.35 -29.68
N ALA A 905 -8.66 27.90 -30.34
CA ALA A 905 -9.77 28.65 -29.77
C ALA A 905 -11.07 28.15 -30.42
N TYR A 906 -11.59 27.04 -29.90
CA TYR A 906 -12.59 26.22 -30.60
C TYR A 906 -13.99 26.86 -30.69
N GLN A 907 -14.26 27.94 -29.92
CA GLN A 907 -15.54 28.65 -29.95
C GLN A 907 -15.45 30.08 -30.52
N ASP A 908 -14.29 30.47 -31.07
CA ASP A 908 -14.08 31.70 -31.83
C ASP A 908 -15.20 31.91 -32.87
N ASP A 909 -15.88 33.06 -32.79
CA ASP A 909 -17.12 33.36 -33.53
C ASP A 909 -16.93 34.25 -34.78
N ASP A 910 -15.66 34.52 -35.10
CA ASP A 910 -15.18 35.55 -36.02
C ASP A 910 -15.47 35.19 -37.51
N ALA A 911 -15.42 33.90 -37.85
CA ALA A 911 -15.81 33.37 -39.16
C ALA A 911 -17.33 33.11 -39.24
N TYR A 912 -17.83 32.26 -38.34
CA TYR A 912 -19.24 32.01 -38.06
C TYR A 912 -19.37 31.66 -36.56
N ILE A 913 -20.60 31.65 -36.05
CA ILE A 913 -20.85 31.43 -34.61
C ILE A 913 -20.29 30.07 -34.15
N ASN A 914 -19.32 30.10 -33.24
CA ASN A 914 -18.58 28.94 -32.75
C ASN A 914 -17.98 28.07 -33.87
N ALA A 915 -17.53 28.68 -34.98
CA ALA A 915 -16.80 27.95 -36.03
C ALA A 915 -15.42 27.48 -35.54
N GLY A 916 -14.79 28.28 -34.68
CA GLY A 916 -13.48 28.01 -34.11
C GLY A 916 -12.32 28.46 -34.99
N SER A 917 -11.18 28.70 -34.35
CA SER A 917 -9.93 29.15 -34.95
C SER A 917 -8.71 28.47 -34.33
N ALA A 918 -7.61 28.42 -35.07
CA ALA A 918 -6.29 28.03 -34.56
C ALA A 918 -5.23 29.10 -34.89
N TYR A 919 -4.35 29.38 -33.94
CA TYR A 919 -3.39 30.47 -34.01
C TYR A 919 -1.97 29.93 -33.98
N VAL A 920 -1.18 30.23 -35.00
CA VAL A 920 0.23 29.84 -35.07
C VAL A 920 1.11 31.01 -34.66
N PHE A 921 1.95 30.80 -33.66
CA PHE A 921 2.95 31.72 -33.15
C PHE A 921 4.35 31.20 -33.49
N VAL A 922 5.28 32.13 -33.71
CA VAL A 922 6.69 31.85 -33.96
C VAL A 922 7.56 32.52 -32.90
N ARG A 923 8.61 31.83 -32.46
CA ARG A 923 9.57 32.38 -31.50
C ARG A 923 10.52 33.36 -32.19
N THR A 924 10.72 34.51 -31.58
CA THR A 924 11.64 35.57 -32.02
C THR A 924 12.53 36.02 -30.85
N ASP A 925 13.51 36.90 -31.11
CA ASP A 925 14.34 37.53 -30.08
C ASP A 925 13.52 38.26 -28.98
N GLY A 926 12.24 38.56 -29.24
CA GLY A 926 11.34 39.28 -28.33
C GLY A 926 10.38 38.41 -27.52
N GLY A 927 10.27 37.11 -27.81
CA GLY A 927 9.24 36.23 -27.26
C GLY A 927 8.54 35.44 -28.37
N TRP A 928 7.25 35.20 -28.22
CA TRP A 928 6.38 34.56 -29.21
C TRP A 928 5.48 35.60 -29.88
N ASP A 929 5.58 35.69 -31.21
CA ASP A 929 4.81 36.61 -32.06
C ASP A 929 3.79 35.82 -32.90
N LEU A 930 2.56 36.34 -33.06
CA LEU A 930 1.55 35.71 -33.92
C LEU A 930 2.00 35.73 -35.39
N GLN A 931 2.14 34.55 -35.99
CA GLN A 931 2.42 34.37 -37.41
C GLN A 931 1.11 34.39 -38.23
N GLN A 932 0.09 33.62 -37.82
CA GLN A 932 -1.14 33.44 -38.61
C GLN A 932 -2.32 32.93 -37.76
N LYS A 933 -3.54 33.44 -38.04
CA LYS A 933 -4.82 32.83 -37.63
C LYS A 933 -5.33 31.92 -38.76
N LEU A 934 -5.80 30.73 -38.41
CA LEU A 934 -6.30 29.69 -39.30
C LEU A 934 -7.76 29.40 -38.96
N THR A 935 -8.55 29.16 -40.00
CA THR A 935 -9.95 28.71 -39.94
C THR A 935 -10.12 27.56 -40.93
N ALA A 936 -11.08 26.65 -40.71
CA ALA A 936 -11.46 25.67 -41.73
C ALA A 936 -11.81 26.37 -43.07
N TYR A 937 -11.51 25.71 -44.20
CA TYR A 937 -11.68 26.33 -45.53
C TYR A 937 -13.15 26.41 -45.97
N ASP A 938 -13.97 25.57 -45.35
CA ASP A 938 -15.40 25.31 -45.47
C ASP A 938 -16.14 25.55 -44.15
N ALA A 939 -15.51 26.25 -43.19
CA ALA A 939 -16.05 26.54 -41.87
C ALA A 939 -17.53 26.98 -41.90
N GLU A 940 -18.33 26.39 -41.04
CA GLU A 940 -19.74 26.69 -40.79
C GLU A 940 -19.98 26.92 -39.28
N ALA A 941 -21.25 27.11 -38.91
CA ALA A 941 -21.64 27.46 -37.55
C ALA A 941 -21.67 26.26 -36.61
N GLY A 942 -20.61 26.08 -35.81
CA GLY A 942 -20.55 25.11 -34.72
C GLY A 942 -19.53 23.99 -34.89
N ASP A 943 -18.69 24.00 -35.94
CA ASP A 943 -17.75 22.91 -36.26
C ASP A 943 -16.63 22.69 -35.23
N TRP A 944 -16.38 23.69 -34.37
CA TRP A 944 -15.37 23.69 -33.30
C TRP A 944 -13.92 23.48 -33.79
N PHE A 945 -13.54 24.13 -34.89
CA PHE A 945 -12.17 24.13 -35.40
C PHE A 945 -11.16 24.65 -34.37
N GLY A 946 -10.13 23.87 -34.06
CA GLY A 946 -9.16 24.18 -33.01
C GLY A 946 -9.43 23.48 -31.69
N PHE A 947 -10.44 22.60 -31.60
CA PHE A 947 -10.66 21.77 -30.41
C PHE A 947 -9.42 20.92 -30.07
N SER A 948 -8.73 20.41 -31.08
CA SER A 948 -7.46 19.70 -30.96
C SER A 948 -6.48 20.17 -32.04
N ALA A 949 -5.17 20.11 -31.77
CA ALA A 949 -4.13 20.50 -32.72
C ALA A 949 -2.83 19.73 -32.45
N ALA A 950 -2.14 19.30 -33.51
CA ALA A 950 -0.81 18.69 -33.42
C ALA A 950 0.11 19.16 -34.55
N LEU A 951 1.36 19.47 -34.18
CA LEU A 951 2.40 19.98 -35.08
C LEU A 951 3.47 18.90 -35.32
N SER A 952 3.95 18.81 -36.55
CA SER A 952 5.15 18.04 -36.92
C SER A 952 5.92 18.76 -38.02
N ALA A 953 7.02 19.41 -37.63
CA ALA A 953 7.88 20.30 -38.41
C ALA A 953 7.12 21.37 -39.22
N ASP A 954 6.87 21.10 -40.50
CA ASP A 954 6.18 21.98 -41.45
C ASP A 954 4.75 21.52 -41.78
N THR A 955 4.22 20.54 -41.04
CA THR A 955 2.83 20.08 -41.17
C THR A 955 2.09 20.27 -39.84
N LEU A 956 0.83 20.69 -39.93
CA LEU A 956 -0.08 20.94 -38.80
C LEU A 956 -1.40 20.23 -39.09
N ILE A 957 -1.94 19.50 -38.11
CA ILE A 957 -3.32 19.00 -38.11
C ILE A 957 -4.15 19.76 -37.07
N VAL A 958 -5.38 20.12 -37.41
CA VAL A 958 -6.35 20.78 -36.52
C VAL A 958 -7.68 20.05 -36.58
N GLY A 959 -8.24 19.67 -35.43
CA GLY A 959 -9.54 19.00 -35.33
C GLY A 959 -10.74 19.96 -35.25
N SER A 960 -11.87 19.48 -35.75
CA SER A 960 -13.22 20.07 -35.73
C SER A 960 -14.22 18.97 -35.40
N ASN A 961 -14.38 18.65 -34.11
CA ASN A 961 -15.10 17.44 -33.70
C ASN A 961 -16.63 17.50 -33.90
N GLU A 962 -17.21 18.69 -34.11
CA GLU A 962 -18.65 18.88 -34.29
C GLU A 962 -19.07 19.09 -35.78
N ASP A 963 -18.10 19.15 -36.70
CA ASP A 963 -18.29 19.30 -38.15
C ASP A 963 -19.31 18.27 -38.72
N ASP A 964 -20.36 18.76 -39.40
CA ASP A 964 -21.56 17.96 -39.70
C ASP A 964 -21.69 17.42 -41.15
N ASP A 965 -20.60 17.47 -41.92
CA ASP A 965 -20.57 17.15 -43.36
C ASP A 965 -21.02 15.71 -43.71
N LEU A 966 -20.77 14.73 -42.82
CA LEU A 966 -21.20 13.32 -42.98
C LEU A 966 -22.40 12.95 -42.08
N GLY A 967 -22.81 13.86 -41.19
CA GLY A 967 -23.86 13.67 -40.20
C GLY A 967 -23.66 14.61 -39.02
N SER A 968 -24.71 14.90 -38.23
CA SER A 968 -24.58 15.79 -37.06
C SER A 968 -23.44 15.37 -36.14
N ALA A 969 -22.42 16.22 -35.97
CA ALA A 969 -21.23 15.92 -35.17
C ALA A 969 -20.47 14.65 -35.63
N SER A 970 -20.38 14.42 -36.95
CA SER A 970 -19.51 13.39 -37.52
C SER A 970 -18.03 13.69 -37.29
N GLY A 971 -17.68 14.97 -37.32
CA GLY A 971 -16.35 15.47 -37.08
C GLY A 971 -15.40 15.40 -38.28
N SER A 972 -14.40 16.27 -38.28
CA SER A 972 -13.39 16.43 -39.33
C SER A 972 -12.04 16.85 -38.76
N ALA A 973 -10.96 16.66 -39.53
CA ALA A 973 -9.65 17.21 -39.22
C ALA A 973 -8.99 17.81 -40.46
N TYR A 974 -8.17 18.85 -40.28
CA TYR A 974 -7.67 19.69 -41.37
C TYR A 974 -6.15 19.77 -41.34
N ILE A 975 -5.51 19.42 -42.45
CA ILE A 975 -4.06 19.53 -42.63
C ILE A 975 -3.69 20.87 -43.25
N TYR A 976 -2.72 21.55 -42.63
CA TYR A 976 -2.02 22.72 -43.14
C TYR A 976 -0.54 22.41 -43.30
N VAL A 977 0.11 22.99 -44.31
CA VAL A 977 1.56 22.87 -44.54
C VAL A 977 2.20 24.25 -44.62
N ARG A 978 3.42 24.39 -44.09
CA ARG A 978 4.17 25.64 -44.08
C ARG A 978 4.83 25.90 -45.45
N GLU A 979 4.34 26.90 -46.17
CA GLU A 979 4.94 27.42 -47.40
C GLU A 979 5.66 28.75 -47.11
N GLY A 980 6.91 28.64 -46.63
CA GLY A 980 7.71 29.79 -46.21
C GLY A 980 7.26 30.32 -44.85
N GLU A 981 6.71 31.54 -44.82
CA GLU A 981 6.18 32.16 -43.60
C GLU A 981 4.66 31.97 -43.42
N ASN A 982 3.99 31.26 -44.35
CA ASN A 982 2.53 31.07 -44.33
C ASN A 982 2.18 29.59 -44.17
N TRP A 983 1.07 29.33 -43.49
CA TRP A 983 0.43 28.03 -43.41
C TRP A 983 -0.72 27.95 -44.42
N THR A 984 -0.66 26.97 -45.30
CA THR A 984 -1.63 26.77 -46.39
C THR A 984 -2.42 25.47 -46.18
N TYR A 985 -3.74 25.54 -46.33
CA TYR A 985 -4.60 24.37 -46.28
C TYR A 985 -4.23 23.36 -47.38
N GLN A 986 -4.06 22.09 -47.00
CA GLN A 986 -3.69 20.97 -47.87
C GLN A 986 -4.83 19.97 -48.05
N ALA A 987 -5.50 19.53 -46.97
CA ALA A 987 -6.52 18.48 -47.01
C ALA A 987 -7.48 18.53 -45.82
N LYS A 988 -8.74 18.12 -46.03
CA LYS A 988 -9.71 17.74 -44.99
C LYS A 988 -9.73 16.21 -44.91
N LEU A 989 -9.64 15.69 -43.69
CA LEU A 989 -9.69 14.28 -43.34
C LEU A 989 -11.04 14.03 -42.67
N THR A 990 -11.68 12.93 -43.05
CA THR A 990 -12.92 12.41 -42.47
C THR A 990 -12.80 10.89 -42.39
N ALA A 991 -13.42 10.25 -41.41
CA ALA A 991 -13.55 8.79 -41.40
C ALA A 991 -14.29 8.29 -42.65
N ALA A 992 -13.82 7.20 -43.28
CA ALA A 992 -14.43 6.62 -44.48
C ALA A 992 -15.84 6.05 -44.24
N ASP A 993 -16.15 5.77 -42.99
CA ASP A 993 -17.34 5.18 -42.38
C ASP A 993 -18.05 6.15 -41.42
N GLY A 994 -17.56 7.39 -41.29
CA GLY A 994 -18.02 8.38 -40.31
C GLY A 994 -19.53 8.59 -40.28
N ALA A 995 -20.09 8.50 -39.08
CA ALA A 995 -21.49 8.53 -38.74
C ALA A 995 -21.82 9.73 -37.81
N PRO A 996 -23.11 10.05 -37.59
CA PRO A 996 -23.48 11.14 -36.69
C PRO A 996 -23.10 10.86 -35.24
N ALA A 997 -22.44 11.83 -34.61
CA ALA A 997 -21.98 11.84 -33.22
C ALA A 997 -20.73 10.99 -32.89
N ASP A 998 -19.95 10.54 -33.88
CA ASP A 998 -18.66 9.86 -33.64
C ASP A 998 -17.58 10.77 -33.04
N LEU A 999 -17.71 12.09 -33.27
CA LEU A 999 -16.76 13.15 -32.87
C LEU A 999 -15.33 12.94 -33.41
N PHE A 1000 -15.19 12.61 -34.69
CA PHE A 1000 -13.90 12.51 -35.37
C PHE A 1000 -13.14 13.85 -35.30
N GLY A 1001 -11.86 13.82 -34.88
CA GLY A 1001 -11.08 15.04 -34.68
C GLY A 1001 -11.12 15.57 -33.24
N PHE A 1002 -11.78 14.86 -32.31
CA PHE A 1002 -11.70 15.15 -30.88
C PHE A 1002 -10.26 15.13 -30.36
N ALA A 1003 -9.44 14.19 -30.84
CA ALA A 1003 -8.00 14.14 -30.61
C ALA A 1003 -7.26 13.94 -31.93
N VAL A 1004 -6.09 14.55 -32.07
CA VAL A 1004 -5.23 14.44 -33.26
C VAL A 1004 -3.76 14.28 -32.85
N ALA A 1005 -3.03 13.45 -33.57
CA ALA A 1005 -1.58 13.31 -33.48
C ALA A 1005 -0.98 13.28 -34.87
N LEU A 1006 0.28 13.72 -34.98
CA LEU A 1006 0.96 13.91 -36.26
C LEU A 1006 2.45 13.64 -36.10
N HIS A 1007 3.00 12.80 -36.98
CA HIS A 1007 4.44 12.61 -37.12
C HIS A 1007 4.81 12.47 -38.60
N GLY A 1008 5.49 13.48 -39.16
CA GLY A 1008 5.95 13.47 -40.54
C GLY A 1008 4.83 13.33 -41.58
N ASP A 1009 4.74 12.14 -42.20
CA ASP A 1009 3.73 11.77 -43.20
C ASP A 1009 2.59 10.90 -42.62
N MET A 1010 2.52 10.72 -41.29
CA MET A 1010 1.46 9.99 -40.60
C MET A 1010 0.62 10.92 -39.72
N ALA A 1011 -0.69 10.78 -39.78
CA ALA A 1011 -1.65 11.44 -38.90
C ALA A 1011 -2.59 10.41 -38.29
N VAL A 1012 -2.88 10.55 -36.98
CA VAL A 1012 -3.83 9.71 -36.25
C VAL A 1012 -4.93 10.61 -35.72
N VAL A 1013 -6.19 10.22 -35.92
CA VAL A 1013 -7.36 11.02 -35.55
C VAL A 1013 -8.35 10.18 -34.73
N GLY A 1014 -8.66 10.64 -33.52
CA GLY A 1014 -9.59 9.97 -32.61
C GLY A 1014 -11.05 10.35 -32.85
N ALA A 1015 -11.95 9.38 -32.67
CA ALA A 1015 -13.40 9.49 -32.73
C ALA A 1015 -14.00 8.70 -31.55
N HIS A 1016 -13.90 9.27 -30.35
CA HIS A 1016 -14.14 8.54 -29.10
C HIS A 1016 -15.59 8.13 -28.83
N LEU A 1017 -16.56 8.61 -29.62
CA LEU A 1017 -17.98 8.23 -29.50
C LEU A 1017 -18.46 7.25 -30.59
N ASP A 1018 -17.60 6.91 -31.56
CA ASP A 1018 -17.83 5.91 -32.62
C ASP A 1018 -18.43 4.61 -32.03
N ASP A 1019 -19.60 4.20 -32.55
CA ASP A 1019 -20.46 3.17 -31.94
C ASP A 1019 -20.47 1.80 -32.66
N ASP A 1020 -19.58 1.61 -33.63
CA ASP A 1020 -19.47 0.41 -34.48
C ASP A 1020 -19.28 -0.90 -33.68
N HIS A 1021 -18.63 -0.83 -32.51
CA HIS A 1021 -18.37 -1.96 -31.62
C HIS A 1021 -19.19 -1.91 -30.31
N GLY A 1022 -20.13 -0.97 -30.21
CA GLY A 1022 -20.96 -0.73 -29.04
C GLY A 1022 -21.11 0.76 -28.76
N SER A 1023 -22.18 1.17 -28.07
CA SER A 1023 -22.43 2.59 -27.75
C SER A 1023 -21.20 3.26 -27.13
N ALA A 1024 -20.59 4.21 -27.83
CA ALA A 1024 -19.34 4.88 -27.46
C ALA A 1024 -18.18 3.90 -27.12
N SER A 1025 -18.00 2.87 -27.96
CA SER A 1025 -16.78 2.05 -27.97
C SER A 1025 -15.54 2.90 -28.31
N GLY A 1026 -15.71 3.83 -29.26
CA GLY A 1026 -14.65 4.69 -29.77
C GLY A 1026 -13.75 4.01 -30.81
N SER A 1027 -13.16 4.83 -31.68
CA SER A 1027 -12.25 4.42 -32.75
C SER A 1027 -11.13 5.44 -32.95
N ALA A 1028 -10.00 4.99 -33.51
CA ALA A 1028 -8.92 5.88 -33.96
C ALA A 1028 -8.52 5.56 -35.40
N TYR A 1029 -8.30 6.58 -36.22
CA TYR A 1029 -8.14 6.47 -37.66
C TYR A 1029 -6.75 6.90 -38.10
N VAL A 1030 -6.07 6.05 -38.86
CA VAL A 1030 -4.70 6.31 -39.33
C VAL A 1030 -4.73 6.78 -40.78
N PHE A 1031 -4.08 7.91 -41.06
CA PHE A 1031 -3.93 8.50 -42.38
C PHE A 1031 -2.45 8.63 -42.72
N ARG A 1032 -2.10 8.34 -43.99
CA ARG A 1032 -0.74 8.45 -44.50
C ARG A 1032 -0.69 9.39 -45.70
N ARG A 1033 0.32 10.26 -45.77
CA ARG A 1033 0.60 11.15 -46.90
C ARG A 1033 1.48 10.43 -47.93
N THR A 1034 0.97 10.25 -49.15
CA THR A 1034 1.70 9.65 -50.27
C THR A 1034 1.60 10.58 -51.49
N GLU A 1035 2.73 10.92 -52.11
CA GLU A 1035 2.83 11.90 -53.22
C GLU A 1035 2.11 13.25 -52.95
N GLY A 1036 2.00 13.65 -51.68
CA GLY A 1036 1.33 14.88 -51.25
C GLY A 1036 -0.19 14.79 -51.06
N ALA A 1037 -0.79 13.61 -51.23
CA ALA A 1037 -2.19 13.34 -50.91
C ALA A 1037 -2.31 12.50 -49.63
N TRP A 1038 -3.28 12.83 -48.78
CA TRP A 1038 -3.62 12.04 -47.59
C TRP A 1038 -4.70 11.00 -47.91
N SER A 1039 -4.54 9.80 -47.37
CA SER A 1039 -5.56 8.74 -47.42
C SER A 1039 -5.60 7.97 -46.11
N GLN A 1040 -6.81 7.59 -45.66
CA GLN A 1040 -6.98 6.65 -44.56
C GLN A 1040 -6.36 5.30 -44.96
N VAL A 1041 -5.52 4.76 -44.09
CA VAL A 1041 -4.83 3.46 -44.26
C VAL A 1041 -5.32 2.41 -43.26
N GLY A 1042 -5.83 2.82 -42.09
CA GLY A 1042 -6.40 1.92 -41.09
C GLY A 1042 -7.50 2.54 -40.23
N LYS A 1043 -8.26 1.68 -39.54
CA LYS A 1043 -9.16 2.00 -38.41
C LYS A 1043 -8.74 1.08 -37.26
N LEU A 1044 -8.35 1.67 -36.14
CA LEU A 1044 -7.95 1.01 -34.91
C LEU A 1044 -9.15 1.01 -33.95
N THR A 1045 -9.34 -0.11 -33.26
CA THR A 1045 -10.38 -0.28 -32.24
C THR A 1045 -9.83 -1.11 -31.07
N ALA A 1046 -10.40 -0.95 -29.88
CA ALA A 1046 -10.15 -1.87 -28.78
C ALA A 1046 -10.77 -3.25 -29.10
N VAL A 1047 -10.02 -4.34 -28.94
CA VAL A 1047 -10.55 -5.72 -29.18
C VAL A 1047 -11.44 -6.20 -28.02
N ASP A 1048 -11.23 -5.61 -26.85
CA ASP A 1048 -11.98 -5.75 -25.61
C ASP A 1048 -13.03 -4.62 -25.45
N ALA A 1049 -13.37 -3.90 -26.53
CA ALA A 1049 -14.31 -2.78 -26.53
C ALA A 1049 -15.61 -3.10 -25.78
N VAL A 1050 -15.87 -2.31 -24.73
CA VAL A 1050 -17.13 -2.29 -24.00
C VAL A 1050 -17.92 -1.01 -24.32
N VAL A 1051 -19.19 -0.99 -23.94
CA VAL A 1051 -20.02 0.22 -23.99
C VAL A 1051 -19.42 1.29 -23.07
N GLY A 1052 -19.11 2.46 -23.63
CA GLY A 1052 -18.47 3.56 -22.90
C GLY A 1052 -16.96 3.39 -22.69
N GLU A 1053 -16.27 2.65 -23.56
CA GLU A 1053 -14.81 2.51 -23.51
C GLU A 1053 -14.09 3.78 -24.00
N TYR A 1054 -14.73 4.64 -24.80
CA TYR A 1054 -14.18 5.93 -25.26
C TYR A 1054 -12.79 5.85 -25.92
N PHE A 1055 -12.49 4.74 -26.62
CA PHE A 1055 -11.22 4.55 -27.31
C PHE A 1055 -10.97 5.66 -28.36
N GLY A 1056 -9.80 6.29 -28.32
CA GLY A 1056 -9.49 7.42 -29.21
C GLY A 1056 -9.82 8.80 -28.64
N GLN A 1057 -10.18 8.92 -27.35
CA GLN A 1057 -10.29 10.22 -26.68
C GLN A 1057 -8.94 11.00 -26.62
N SER A 1058 -7.83 10.27 -26.76
CA SER A 1058 -6.46 10.79 -26.77
C SER A 1058 -5.64 9.87 -27.65
N VAL A 1059 -4.79 10.46 -28.50
CA VAL A 1059 -3.93 9.74 -29.45
C VAL A 1059 -2.55 10.39 -29.47
N ALA A 1060 -1.49 9.60 -29.62
CA ALA A 1060 -0.13 10.06 -29.80
C ALA A 1060 0.63 9.15 -30.77
N THR A 1061 1.59 9.69 -31.53
CA THR A 1061 2.49 8.87 -32.36
C THR A 1061 3.87 9.50 -32.50
N ASN A 1062 4.91 8.66 -32.55
CA ASN A 1062 6.31 9.02 -32.82
C ASN A 1062 6.74 8.60 -34.24
N GLY A 1063 5.82 8.07 -35.07
CA GLY A 1063 6.11 7.53 -36.40
C GLY A 1063 6.46 6.04 -36.47
N GLU A 1064 6.74 5.41 -35.33
CA GLU A 1064 7.05 3.97 -35.18
C GLU A 1064 5.95 3.23 -34.39
N ALA A 1065 5.34 3.93 -33.44
CA ALA A 1065 4.23 3.48 -32.60
C ALA A 1065 3.07 4.48 -32.60
N ILE A 1066 1.88 3.97 -32.34
CA ILE A 1066 0.66 4.73 -32.08
C ILE A 1066 0.14 4.34 -30.70
N CYS A 1067 0.03 5.32 -29.80
CA CYS A 1067 -0.63 5.18 -28.51
C CYS A 1067 -2.08 5.68 -28.64
N VAL A 1068 -3.04 4.91 -28.13
CA VAL A 1068 -4.45 5.30 -28.06
C VAL A 1068 -4.96 5.13 -26.64
N GLY A 1069 -5.48 6.20 -26.05
CA GLY A 1069 -6.11 6.20 -24.74
C GLY A 1069 -7.60 5.86 -24.80
N SER A 1070 -8.09 5.17 -23.77
CA SER A 1070 -9.50 4.86 -23.53
C SER A 1070 -9.89 5.22 -22.07
N ALA A 1071 -11.16 5.04 -21.72
CA ALA A 1071 -11.68 5.25 -20.37
C ALA A 1071 -10.92 4.46 -19.29
N ARG A 1072 -10.35 3.29 -19.65
CA ARG A 1072 -9.85 2.30 -18.69
C ARG A 1072 -8.41 1.84 -18.97
N SER A 1073 -7.95 1.95 -20.21
CA SER A 1073 -6.71 1.34 -20.69
C SER A 1073 -5.95 2.28 -21.65
N VAL A 1074 -4.70 1.93 -21.94
CA VAL A 1074 -3.97 2.45 -23.10
C VAL A 1074 -3.56 1.28 -23.99
N TYR A 1075 -3.65 1.52 -25.30
CA TYR A 1075 -3.38 0.55 -26.35
C TYR A 1075 -2.22 1.04 -27.21
N PHE A 1076 -1.34 0.11 -27.58
CA PHE A 1076 -0.15 0.37 -28.39
C PHE A 1076 -0.21 -0.42 -29.69
N PHE A 1077 0.08 0.25 -30.81
CA PHE A 1077 0.08 -0.34 -32.15
C PHE A 1077 1.37 0.02 -32.88
N PRO A 1078 2.12 -0.96 -33.44
CA PRO A 1078 3.23 -0.68 -34.35
C PRO A 1078 2.74 -0.08 -35.66
N THR A 1079 3.56 0.75 -36.29
CA THR A 1079 3.26 1.33 -37.61
C THR A 1079 3.53 0.32 -38.72
N GLY A 1080 2.51 -0.45 -39.10
CA GLY A 1080 2.61 -1.44 -40.18
C GLY A 1080 1.41 -2.38 -40.18
N ASP A 1081 0.98 -2.82 -38.99
CA ASP A 1081 -0.28 -3.56 -38.80
C ASP A 1081 -1.47 -2.62 -38.58
N GLU A 1082 -1.72 -1.78 -39.58
CA GLU A 1082 -2.89 -0.90 -39.64
C GLU A 1082 -4.20 -1.70 -39.89
N THR A 1083 -4.16 -3.04 -39.77
CA THR A 1083 -5.26 -3.97 -40.09
C THR A 1083 -6.00 -4.54 -38.88
N GLY A 1084 -5.55 -4.22 -37.66
CA GLY A 1084 -6.38 -4.34 -36.45
C GLY A 1084 -6.14 -5.57 -35.58
N VAL A 1085 -4.91 -6.11 -35.54
CA VAL A 1085 -4.51 -7.01 -34.45
C VAL A 1085 -3.82 -6.18 -33.35
N GLN A 1086 -4.40 -6.18 -32.16
CA GLN A 1086 -3.78 -5.61 -30.97
C GLN A 1086 -2.55 -6.44 -30.60
N GLN A 1087 -1.40 -5.79 -30.35
CA GLN A 1087 -0.25 -6.45 -29.73
C GLN A 1087 -0.23 -6.28 -28.20
N LEU A 1088 -0.60 -5.12 -27.65
CA LEU A 1088 -0.55 -4.89 -26.19
C LEU A 1088 -1.63 -3.92 -25.68
N SER A 1089 -2.16 -4.18 -24.47
CA SER A 1089 -2.91 -3.22 -23.64
C SER A 1089 -2.34 -3.17 -22.24
N ALA A 1090 -2.21 -1.95 -21.71
CA ALA A 1090 -1.92 -1.72 -20.30
C ALA A 1090 -3.22 -1.27 -19.59
N THR A 1091 -3.75 -2.12 -18.70
CA THR A 1091 -4.96 -1.85 -17.92
C THR A 1091 -4.57 -1.41 -16.51
N PHE A 1092 -4.67 -0.10 -16.24
CA PHE A 1092 -4.36 0.47 -14.94
C PHE A 1092 -5.61 0.39 -14.03
N HIS A 1093 -5.57 -0.51 -13.04
CA HIS A 1093 -6.64 -0.84 -12.08
C HIS A 1093 -7.88 -1.59 -12.62
N SER A 1094 -8.06 -2.83 -12.17
CA SER A 1094 -9.21 -3.70 -12.49
C SER A 1094 -10.53 -3.36 -11.78
N SER A 1095 -10.54 -2.39 -10.85
CA SER A 1095 -11.64 -2.15 -9.91
C SER A 1095 -12.57 -0.98 -10.26
N LEU A 1096 -12.45 -0.36 -11.44
CA LEU A 1096 -13.05 0.93 -11.77
C LEU A 1096 -13.94 0.85 -13.02
N GLN A 1097 -15.23 1.15 -12.87
CA GLN A 1097 -16.21 1.26 -13.98
C GLN A 1097 -16.54 2.71 -14.36
N SER A 1098 -15.83 3.70 -13.81
CA SER A 1098 -16.22 5.13 -13.92
C SER A 1098 -15.07 6.13 -13.83
N SER A 1099 -13.83 5.72 -14.12
CA SER A 1099 -12.70 6.66 -14.22
C SER A 1099 -12.67 7.31 -15.60
N PHE A 1100 -12.37 8.60 -15.62
CA PHE A 1100 -12.30 9.39 -16.85
C PHE A 1100 -10.93 9.21 -17.51
N GLY A 1101 -10.91 9.46 -18.82
CA GLY A 1101 -9.93 8.95 -19.76
C GLY A 1101 -8.44 8.97 -19.40
N ALA A 1102 -7.74 7.91 -19.83
CA ALA A 1102 -6.30 7.90 -20.07
C ALA A 1102 -5.92 8.90 -21.19
N PHE A 1103 -5.09 9.88 -20.87
CA PHE A 1103 -4.48 10.79 -21.84
C PHE A 1103 -3.05 10.36 -22.15
N VAL A 1104 -2.64 10.43 -23.42
CA VAL A 1104 -1.37 9.87 -23.88
C VAL A 1104 -0.47 10.92 -24.54
N SER A 1105 0.83 10.78 -24.33
CA SER A 1105 1.90 11.50 -25.05
C SER A 1105 3.08 10.55 -25.29
N ILE A 1106 3.97 10.89 -26.21
CA ILE A 1106 5.02 9.97 -26.70
C ILE A 1106 6.30 10.73 -27.06
N SER A 1107 7.47 10.18 -26.69
CA SER A 1107 8.78 10.73 -27.07
C SER A 1107 9.85 9.64 -27.10
N GLY A 1108 10.40 9.36 -28.28
CA GLY A 1108 11.31 8.22 -28.48
C GLY A 1108 10.65 6.90 -28.08
N ILE A 1109 11.38 6.08 -27.33
CA ILE A 1109 10.92 4.79 -26.77
C ILE A 1109 10.08 4.92 -25.48
N ARG A 1110 9.39 6.05 -25.27
CA ARG A 1110 8.59 6.29 -24.05
C ARG A 1110 7.22 6.86 -24.36
N ALA A 1111 6.20 6.28 -23.75
CA ALA A 1111 4.86 6.82 -23.63
C ALA A 1111 4.66 7.40 -22.22
N LEU A 1112 3.87 8.47 -22.14
CA LEU A 1112 3.41 9.08 -20.89
C LEU A 1112 1.89 8.99 -20.85
N VAL A 1113 1.34 8.40 -19.79
CA VAL A 1113 -0.09 8.18 -19.62
C VAL A 1113 -0.59 8.90 -18.38
N GLY A 1114 -1.51 9.86 -18.56
CA GLY A 1114 -2.18 10.57 -17.48
C GLY A 1114 -3.56 10.00 -17.15
N TYR A 1115 -3.84 9.77 -15.87
CA TYR A 1115 -5.13 9.32 -15.35
C TYR A 1115 -5.65 10.31 -14.31
N HIS A 1116 -6.81 10.89 -14.57
CA HIS A 1116 -7.43 11.94 -13.76
C HIS A 1116 -8.73 11.43 -13.09
N ARG A 1117 -9.13 12.02 -11.96
CA ARG A 1117 -10.37 11.65 -11.24
C ARG A 1117 -11.20 12.85 -10.79
N ASP A 1118 -12.52 12.67 -10.88
CA ASP A 1118 -13.53 13.49 -10.21
C ASP A 1118 -14.08 12.78 -8.96
N SER A 1119 -14.49 13.59 -7.97
CA SER A 1119 -14.81 13.21 -6.58
C SER A 1119 -15.99 12.24 -6.35
N ALA A 1120 -16.69 11.80 -7.41
CA ALA A 1120 -17.87 10.95 -7.26
C ALA A 1120 -17.55 9.50 -6.80
N PHE A 1121 -16.28 9.07 -6.79
CA PHE A 1121 -15.89 7.65 -6.63
C PHE A 1121 -14.64 7.38 -5.75
N GLY A 1122 -14.28 8.27 -4.82
CA GLY A 1122 -13.30 7.99 -3.74
C GLY A 1122 -12.02 8.85 -3.72
N PRO A 1123 -11.13 8.64 -2.72
CA PRO A 1123 -10.10 9.61 -2.31
C PRO A 1123 -8.75 9.53 -3.06
N LEU A 1124 -8.64 8.76 -4.14
CA LEU A 1124 -7.39 8.66 -4.90
C LEU A 1124 -7.26 9.84 -5.86
N ALA A 1125 -6.23 10.67 -5.67
CA ALA A 1125 -5.87 11.73 -6.62
C ALA A 1125 -5.42 11.16 -7.98
N GLY A 1126 -5.34 12.02 -9.00
CA GLY A 1126 -4.82 11.66 -10.31
C GLY A 1126 -3.32 11.32 -10.30
N ALA A 1127 -2.86 10.61 -11.33
CA ALA A 1127 -1.46 10.20 -11.49
C ALA A 1127 -1.04 10.20 -12.97
N ALA A 1128 0.27 10.27 -13.23
CA ALA A 1128 0.84 10.06 -14.56
C ALA A 1128 1.90 8.95 -14.53
N TYR A 1129 1.96 8.14 -15.57
CA TYR A 1129 2.78 6.93 -15.66
C TYR A 1129 3.71 7.05 -16.86
N VAL A 1130 5.01 6.80 -16.67
CA VAL A 1130 5.96 6.65 -17.77
C VAL A 1130 6.07 5.16 -18.10
N ILE A 1131 5.83 4.81 -19.36
CA ILE A 1131 5.81 3.44 -19.87
C ILE A 1131 6.81 3.38 -21.04
N PRO A 1132 7.69 2.37 -21.13
CA PRO A 1132 8.51 2.19 -22.31
C PRO A 1132 7.69 1.66 -23.49
N ILE A 1133 8.19 1.93 -24.70
CA ILE A 1133 7.65 1.43 -25.96
C ILE A 1133 8.81 1.14 -26.92
N GLY A 1134 9.13 -0.14 -27.07
CA GLY A 1134 10.16 -0.68 -27.96
C GLY A 1134 10.00 -2.20 -27.99
N GLY A 1135 10.59 -2.88 -28.98
CA GLY A 1135 10.44 -4.33 -29.14
C GLY A 1135 9.58 -4.79 -30.31
N PHE A 1136 9.15 -3.90 -31.22
CA PHE A 1136 8.30 -4.28 -32.34
C PHE A 1136 9.03 -5.16 -33.37
N ASP A 1137 8.74 -6.46 -33.35
CA ASP A 1137 8.98 -7.41 -34.44
C ASP A 1137 8.34 -6.86 -35.73
N SER A 1138 9.18 -6.54 -36.71
CA SER A 1138 8.80 -5.81 -37.93
C SER A 1138 8.51 -6.73 -39.12
N ASP A 1139 8.95 -7.99 -39.07
CA ASP A 1139 8.79 -8.96 -40.16
C ASP A 1139 8.00 -10.23 -39.78
N ALA A 1140 7.60 -10.32 -38.51
CA ALA A 1140 6.75 -11.33 -37.88
C ALA A 1140 7.40 -12.71 -37.75
N ASP A 1141 8.64 -12.76 -37.25
CA ASP A 1141 9.41 -13.97 -37.00
C ASP A 1141 9.55 -14.40 -35.53
N ASP A 1142 8.91 -13.65 -34.62
CA ASP A 1142 8.96 -13.76 -33.16
C ASP A 1142 10.29 -13.25 -32.52
N VAL A 1143 11.11 -12.46 -33.23
CA VAL A 1143 12.26 -11.71 -32.68
C VAL A 1143 11.97 -10.20 -32.63
N PRO A 1144 12.09 -9.53 -31.47
CA PRO A 1144 11.92 -8.08 -31.37
C PRO A 1144 12.90 -7.32 -32.27
N GLY A 1145 12.41 -6.37 -33.08
CA GLY A 1145 13.23 -5.62 -34.04
C GLY A 1145 14.52 -4.94 -33.51
N PRO A 1146 14.64 -4.53 -32.24
CA PRO A 1146 15.91 -4.07 -31.67
C PRO A 1146 16.99 -5.18 -31.54
N CYS A 1147 16.56 -6.43 -31.42
CA CYS A 1147 17.38 -7.61 -31.18
C CYS A 1147 17.51 -8.51 -32.41
N ASP A 1148 16.78 -8.17 -33.47
CA ASP A 1148 16.82 -8.86 -34.75
C ASP A 1148 18.03 -8.38 -35.59
N ASN A 1149 18.91 -9.31 -35.95
CA ASN A 1149 20.04 -9.07 -36.84
C ASN A 1149 19.67 -9.08 -38.33
N CYS A 1150 18.40 -9.31 -38.69
CA CYS A 1150 17.80 -9.02 -39.99
C CYS A 1150 16.37 -8.41 -39.90
N PRO A 1151 16.17 -7.16 -39.39
CA PRO A 1151 14.86 -6.52 -39.10
C PRO A 1151 13.79 -6.42 -40.21
N ASP A 1152 14.09 -6.89 -41.42
CA ASP A 1152 13.25 -6.87 -42.62
C ASP A 1152 13.10 -8.30 -43.24
N TYR A 1153 13.73 -9.35 -42.68
CA TYR A 1153 13.93 -10.68 -43.29
C TYR A 1153 13.94 -11.90 -42.33
N SER A 1154 12.80 -12.19 -41.71
CA SER A 1154 12.45 -13.39 -40.93
C SER A 1154 13.51 -14.49 -40.88
N ASN A 1155 14.25 -14.48 -39.78
CA ASN A 1155 15.33 -15.40 -39.42
C ASN A 1155 15.27 -15.75 -37.91
N PRO A 1156 14.30 -16.57 -37.45
CA PRO A 1156 14.11 -16.86 -36.02
C PRO A 1156 15.26 -17.60 -35.32
N ASP A 1157 16.29 -18.01 -36.08
CA ASP A 1157 17.51 -18.61 -35.54
C ASP A 1157 18.65 -17.60 -35.34
N GLN A 1158 18.45 -16.34 -35.75
CA GLN A 1158 19.37 -15.20 -35.59
C GLN A 1158 20.82 -15.54 -35.97
N ALA A 1159 20.97 -16.41 -36.98
CA ALA A 1159 22.25 -16.96 -37.38
C ALA A 1159 23.13 -15.86 -37.97
N ASP A 1160 24.22 -15.51 -37.28
CA ASP A 1160 25.30 -14.67 -37.79
C ASP A 1160 26.59 -15.50 -37.77
N ALA A 1161 26.98 -16.04 -38.93
CA ALA A 1161 28.07 -17.00 -39.04
C ALA A 1161 29.48 -16.38 -38.94
N ASP A 1162 29.62 -15.05 -39.01
CA ASP A 1162 30.92 -14.36 -38.92
C ASP A 1162 31.01 -13.28 -37.84
N GLY A 1163 29.88 -12.98 -37.20
CA GLY A 1163 29.73 -12.15 -36.02
C GLY A 1163 29.71 -10.66 -36.30
N ASP A 1164 29.50 -10.20 -37.54
CA ASP A 1164 29.55 -8.76 -37.87
C ASP A 1164 28.33 -7.95 -37.38
N GLY A 1165 27.25 -8.63 -36.98
CA GLY A 1165 26.01 -8.05 -36.50
C GLY A 1165 24.86 -8.07 -37.51
N ALA A 1166 25.08 -8.54 -38.74
CA ALA A 1166 24.02 -8.84 -39.70
C ALA A 1166 23.80 -10.36 -39.82
N GLY A 1167 22.55 -10.79 -39.85
CA GLY A 1167 22.22 -12.22 -39.97
C GLY A 1167 22.45 -12.78 -41.38
N ASP A 1168 22.75 -14.08 -41.45
CA ASP A 1168 23.07 -14.87 -42.66
C ASP A 1168 22.06 -14.72 -43.82
N VAL A 1169 20.82 -14.30 -43.52
CA VAL A 1169 19.70 -14.16 -44.45
C VAL A 1169 19.68 -12.80 -45.15
N CYS A 1170 20.08 -11.74 -44.46
CA CYS A 1170 20.14 -10.37 -44.96
C CYS A 1170 21.57 -9.92 -45.29
N ASP A 1171 22.60 -10.57 -44.75
CA ASP A 1171 24.00 -10.28 -45.07
C ASP A 1171 24.37 -10.73 -46.50
N THR A 1172 25.22 -9.91 -47.12
CA THR A 1172 25.83 -10.14 -48.42
C THR A 1172 27.06 -11.06 -48.37
N CYS A 1173 27.73 -11.20 -47.22
CA CYS A 1173 28.97 -11.94 -47.03
C CYS A 1173 28.96 -13.04 -45.93
N PRO A 1174 27.89 -13.87 -45.78
CA PRO A 1174 27.43 -14.51 -44.51
C PRO A 1174 28.29 -15.67 -43.99
N ASN A 1175 29.61 -15.51 -44.01
CA ASN A 1175 30.66 -16.47 -43.65
C ASN A 1175 32.00 -15.75 -43.37
N ARG A 1176 32.12 -14.43 -43.62
CA ARG A 1176 33.32 -13.60 -43.41
C ARG A 1176 33.01 -12.10 -43.27
N ARG A 1177 33.25 -11.58 -42.06
CA ARG A 1177 33.32 -10.15 -41.72
C ARG A 1177 33.97 -9.31 -42.83
N PRO A 1178 33.36 -8.18 -43.23
CA PRO A 1178 33.99 -7.22 -44.13
C PRO A 1178 35.40 -6.82 -43.66
N GLY A 1179 36.40 -7.18 -44.45
CA GLY A 1179 37.82 -6.94 -44.18
C GLY A 1179 38.61 -8.14 -43.67
N ASP A 1180 37.98 -9.23 -43.19
CA ASP A 1180 38.66 -10.49 -42.85
C ASP A 1180 38.91 -11.35 -44.10
N VAL A 1181 39.74 -10.80 -44.99
CA VAL A 1181 40.09 -11.46 -46.25
C VAL A 1181 40.92 -12.72 -45.99
N ASN A 1182 41.62 -12.83 -44.86
CA ASN A 1182 42.45 -13.99 -44.53
C ASN A 1182 41.68 -15.12 -43.81
N GLY A 1183 40.58 -14.81 -43.13
CA GLY A 1183 39.69 -15.76 -42.46
C GLY A 1183 40.22 -16.22 -41.10
N ASP A 1184 40.90 -15.33 -40.36
CA ASP A 1184 41.37 -15.60 -38.99
C ASP A 1184 40.48 -14.96 -37.91
N SER A 1185 39.34 -14.39 -38.30
CA SER A 1185 38.36 -13.68 -37.46
C SER A 1185 38.86 -12.36 -36.87
N PHE A 1186 40.01 -11.84 -37.30
CA PHE A 1186 40.56 -10.57 -36.83
C PHE A 1186 40.97 -9.68 -38.00
N VAL A 1187 40.27 -8.59 -38.28
CA VAL A 1187 40.72 -7.65 -39.32
C VAL A 1187 42.03 -6.97 -38.90
N ASN A 1188 43.14 -7.41 -39.51
CA ASN A 1188 44.49 -7.12 -39.05
C ASN A 1188 45.50 -6.93 -40.21
N GLY A 1189 46.79 -6.82 -39.89
CA GLY A 1189 47.86 -6.68 -40.88
C GLY A 1189 48.02 -7.88 -41.84
N GLY A 1190 47.50 -9.05 -41.47
CA GLY A 1190 47.41 -10.25 -42.31
C GLY A 1190 46.43 -10.07 -43.47
N ASP A 1191 45.28 -9.46 -43.22
CA ASP A 1191 44.25 -9.19 -44.23
C ASP A 1191 44.73 -8.22 -45.28
N VAL A 1192 45.49 -7.20 -44.90
CA VAL A 1192 46.13 -6.30 -45.88
C VAL A 1192 47.01 -7.09 -46.85
N ALA A 1193 47.70 -8.13 -46.37
CA ALA A 1193 48.52 -8.99 -47.23
C ALA A 1193 47.67 -9.91 -48.12
N ARG A 1194 46.56 -10.46 -47.60
CA ARG A 1194 45.64 -11.31 -48.37
C ARG A 1194 44.82 -10.49 -49.37
N PHE A 1195 44.22 -9.38 -48.96
CA PHE A 1195 43.56 -8.38 -49.82
C PHE A 1195 44.44 -7.97 -51.00
N VAL A 1196 45.72 -7.64 -50.77
CA VAL A 1196 46.66 -7.33 -51.86
C VAL A 1196 46.86 -8.50 -52.81
N GLU A 1197 46.88 -9.75 -52.31
CA GLU A 1197 46.95 -10.94 -53.16
C GLU A 1197 45.66 -11.17 -53.96
N VAL A 1198 44.49 -10.99 -53.34
CA VAL A 1198 43.16 -11.07 -53.98
C VAL A 1198 43.02 -9.99 -55.06
N LEU A 1199 43.34 -8.73 -54.75
CA LEU A 1199 43.29 -7.59 -55.68
C LEU A 1199 44.13 -7.80 -56.95
N PHE A 1200 45.32 -8.42 -56.83
CA PHE A 1200 46.17 -8.71 -57.97
C PHE A 1200 45.93 -10.09 -58.61
N ASN A 1201 45.16 -10.97 -57.97
CA ASN A 1201 44.86 -12.32 -58.46
C ASN A 1201 43.50 -12.86 -57.93
N PRO A 1202 42.37 -12.26 -58.30
CA PRO A 1202 41.05 -12.59 -57.72
C PRO A 1202 40.57 -14.00 -58.08
N GLN A 1203 41.18 -14.63 -59.10
CA GLN A 1203 40.96 -16.05 -59.44
C GLN A 1203 41.59 -17.04 -58.44
N SER A 1204 42.32 -16.56 -57.43
CA SER A 1204 42.87 -17.35 -56.32
C SER A 1204 42.15 -17.15 -54.99
N ALA A 1205 41.01 -16.47 -55.03
CA ALA A 1205 40.13 -16.23 -53.90
C ALA A 1205 38.89 -17.15 -53.95
N THR A 1206 38.30 -17.47 -52.79
CA THR A 1206 36.91 -17.96 -52.71
C THR A 1206 35.92 -16.82 -52.96
N ASN A 1207 34.63 -17.13 -53.10
CA ASN A 1207 33.61 -16.09 -53.21
C ASN A 1207 33.57 -15.22 -51.95
N ASP A 1208 33.65 -15.84 -50.78
CA ASP A 1208 33.69 -15.20 -49.46
C ASP A 1208 34.95 -14.33 -49.29
N GLU A 1209 36.12 -14.78 -49.79
CA GLU A 1209 37.33 -13.93 -49.85
C GLU A 1209 37.21 -12.75 -50.82
N LEU A 1210 36.36 -12.84 -51.84
CA LEU A 1210 36.03 -11.70 -52.71
C LEU A 1210 34.99 -10.79 -52.07
N CYS A 1211 34.07 -11.34 -51.28
CA CYS A 1211 33.06 -10.58 -50.54
C CYS A 1211 33.71 -9.73 -49.44
N ALA A 1212 34.48 -10.36 -48.54
CA ALA A 1212 35.21 -9.67 -47.48
C ALA A 1212 36.28 -8.67 -47.99
N ALA A 1213 36.65 -8.73 -49.27
CA ALA A 1213 37.56 -7.77 -49.91
C ALA A 1213 36.85 -6.62 -50.64
N ASN A 1214 35.52 -6.66 -50.82
CA ASN A 1214 34.71 -5.67 -51.53
C ASN A 1214 34.17 -4.61 -50.56
N LEU A 1215 35.09 -3.87 -49.92
CA LEU A 1215 34.82 -2.95 -48.80
C LEU A 1215 34.07 -1.66 -49.18
N ASN A 1216 33.70 -1.47 -50.44
CA ASN A 1216 32.87 -0.37 -50.90
C ASN A 1216 31.52 -0.83 -51.48
N GLU A 1217 31.23 -2.13 -51.40
CA GLU A 1217 30.01 -2.79 -51.91
C GLU A 1217 29.75 -2.61 -53.42
N ASP A 1218 30.75 -2.18 -54.22
CA ASP A 1218 30.57 -1.87 -55.66
C ASP A 1218 30.48 -3.11 -56.58
N SER A 1219 30.60 -4.30 -55.99
CA SER A 1219 30.52 -5.67 -56.54
C SER A 1219 31.76 -6.18 -57.29
N ASP A 1220 32.84 -5.40 -57.38
CA ASP A 1220 34.11 -5.80 -57.99
C ASP A 1220 35.30 -5.44 -57.06
N VAL A 1221 35.99 -6.41 -56.44
CA VAL A 1221 37.21 -6.14 -55.65
C VAL A 1221 38.26 -5.41 -56.49
N ASN A 1222 38.53 -4.15 -56.19
CA ASN A 1222 39.32 -3.27 -57.03
C ASN A 1222 40.17 -2.24 -56.23
N VAL A 1223 40.71 -1.23 -56.93
CA VAL A 1223 41.57 -0.22 -56.30
C VAL A 1223 40.80 0.87 -55.55
N LEU A 1224 39.47 0.89 -55.68
CA LEU A 1224 38.56 1.79 -55.00
C LEU A 1224 38.19 1.32 -53.58
N ASP A 1225 38.50 0.08 -53.20
CA ASP A 1225 38.40 -0.46 -51.84
C ASP A 1225 39.55 -0.01 -50.93
N ILE A 1226 40.69 0.36 -51.51
CA ILE A 1226 41.92 0.76 -50.79
C ILE A 1226 41.67 1.88 -49.74
N PRO A 1227 40.86 2.93 -49.98
CA PRO A 1227 40.52 3.92 -48.97
C PRO A 1227 39.81 3.32 -47.74
N ALA A 1228 38.95 2.32 -47.92
CA ALA A 1228 38.26 1.62 -46.84
C ALA A 1228 39.25 0.74 -46.05
N VAL A 1229 40.12 -0.03 -46.73
CA VAL A 1229 41.23 -0.76 -46.08
C VAL A 1229 42.08 0.18 -45.22
N VAL A 1230 42.37 1.40 -45.70
CA VAL A 1230 43.14 2.40 -44.97
C VAL A 1230 42.36 3.01 -43.80
N ALA A 1231 41.03 3.15 -43.90
CA ALA A 1231 40.19 3.61 -42.80
C ALA A 1231 40.17 2.57 -41.65
N VAL A 1232 39.95 1.30 -41.98
CA VAL A 1232 39.96 0.18 -41.02
C VAL A 1232 41.30 0.07 -40.28
N LEU A 1233 42.42 0.27 -40.98
CA LEU A 1233 43.77 0.28 -40.41
C LEU A 1233 44.13 1.54 -39.57
N LEU A 1234 43.28 2.56 -39.53
CA LEU A 1234 43.52 3.81 -38.79
C LEU A 1234 42.64 3.96 -37.54
N VAL A 1235 41.70 3.04 -37.33
CA VAL A 1235 40.82 2.99 -36.14
C VAL A 1235 41.40 2.08 -35.04
N GLN A 1236 42.33 1.19 -35.39
CA GLN A 1236 43.23 0.47 -34.46
C GLN A 1236 44.54 1.26 -34.21
#